data_AF-A0A536XHE3-F1
#
_entry.id   AF-A0A536XHE3-F1
#
_cell.length_a   1.000
_cell.length_b   1.000
_cell.length_c   1.000
_cell.angle_alpha   90.00
_cell.angle_beta   90.00
_cell.angle_gamma   90.00
#
_symmetry.space_group_name_H-M   'P 1'
#
loop_
_entity.id
_entity.type
_entity.pdbx_description
1 polymer ?
#
loop_
_entity_poly.entity_id
_entity_poly.type
_entity_poly.pdbx_seq_one_letter_code
_entity_poly.pdbx_strand_id
1 'polypeptide(L)'
;MDADVGSGSPQLAEVVKLVKSRVAPEQRALLEDFVVRYFGQVDPDELADRQPGDLYGAALSHWNFARKRDAGQARVRVFNPTIEEHGWQSTHTIVEIVNDDMPFLVDSVTMEVNRHGLTLHLIVHPIVAINRTSDGLLTGLAPDEAKDARRESFIHVEVDRISSAARMEKLAADIARVLGDVRAAVDDWQKMRARLAVILEEIEERPPPLPTDELTEARAFLTWLSADHFTFLGYRRHELTSVKGEDALKIVHGSSLGILREGQDKEIASSFAALPPEVRAYARRPELLVVTKATSRSTVHRPGYLDYIAVKSFDAEGNVFGEERFLGLFTSAAYSANPVDIPLLRRKLARVVARAKLAPGSHAGKALINILENYPRDELFQTTEDDLLRTAIGILHLGDRQRFRLFVRRDPFERFLSCLIYAPRENYTTDLRQKWQAILTEAFNGTSSEFNAQLSESVLARIMIIVRTKPGKIPPFDVRDIELRLATAARRWDDDLKQALLDAAGEARGNELFRQFGRAFPAGYREEFAARAAVPDIETMAKLSEGKPLDMYLYRPLEAAPATVRFKLFHLGGPVTLSDSLPMLEHMGLKVLDERPYKLNPLGSPPVCIHDLGMLVSARESELEIDSLHHMFETAFGQVFSGAVENDDFNRLVVAARLPAEEIVILRAYAKFLRQIGFALSQAFIEATLAAHGDIARQLIELFKLRFDPEGGTGAVASAAQSTRAIESALEGVENLSEDRVLRQFLALIEATSRTNFWRRDAHGRRRSFVSFKFDPGKVPGLPEPKPMFEIFVYSTRFEGVHLRGGKVARGGLRWSDRPEDFRTEVLGLVKAQMVKNAVIVPVGSKGGFVLKRAPPVADRDAFLREGIACYKDYLRGLLDVTDNRVGETIVAPPQVKRHDADDPYLVVAADKGTATFSDFANAISEEYGFWLGDAFASGGSAGYDHKVMGITARGAWESVKRHFREMGVDTQSSDFTVAGIGDMSGDVFGNGMLLSRHIKLIAAFDHRHIFLDPEPDP
;
A
#
# COMPACT_ATOMS: atom_id res chain seq x y z
N MET A 1 -3.20 68.44 22.19
CA MET A 1 -1.93 67.68 22.25
C MET A 1 -2.33 66.23 22.35
N ASP A 2 -2.50 65.63 21.18
CA ASP A 2 -2.79 64.22 20.99
C ASP A 2 -1.54 63.42 21.32
N ALA A 3 -1.65 62.49 22.26
CA ALA A 3 -0.67 61.44 22.48
C ALA A 3 -1.27 60.14 21.94
N ASP A 4 -0.66 59.70 20.86
CA ASP A 4 -0.88 58.48 20.09
C ASP A 4 -0.79 57.24 21.00
N VAL A 5 -1.91 56.57 21.25
CA VAL A 5 -1.97 55.26 21.91
C VAL A 5 -1.93 54.21 20.81
N GLY A 6 -0.76 53.59 20.65
CA GLY A 6 -0.48 52.61 19.61
C GLY A 6 -1.34 51.33 19.69
N SER A 7 -1.57 50.76 18.50
CA SER A 7 -1.93 49.36 18.22
C SER A 7 -3.22 48.79 18.83
N GLY A 8 -4.35 49.49 18.74
CA GLY A 8 -5.66 48.89 19.05
C GLY A 8 -6.16 47.96 17.93
N SER A 9 -6.43 46.69 18.23
CA SER A 9 -7.13 45.76 17.32
C SER A 9 -8.47 46.36 16.85
N PRO A 10 -8.83 46.30 15.55
CA PRO A 10 -10.11 46.80 15.04
C PRO A 10 -11.32 46.17 15.76
N GLN A 11 -11.18 44.90 16.14
CA GLN A 11 -12.19 44.15 16.89
C GLN A 11 -12.37 44.72 18.30
N LEU A 12 -11.29 45.14 18.99
CA LEU A 12 -11.39 45.79 20.29
C LEU A 12 -12.14 47.13 20.21
N ALA A 13 -11.93 47.90 19.14
CA ALA A 13 -12.68 49.15 18.91
C ALA A 13 -14.20 48.89 18.74
N GLU A 14 -14.57 47.80 18.07
CA GLU A 14 -15.98 47.37 17.96
C GLU A 14 -16.56 46.92 19.31
N VAL A 15 -15.79 46.22 20.15
CA VAL A 15 -16.22 45.87 21.52
C VAL A 15 -16.48 47.13 22.35
N VAL A 16 -15.61 48.15 22.26
CA VAL A 16 -15.81 49.44 22.95
C VAL A 16 -17.08 50.16 22.45
N LYS A 17 -17.40 50.08 21.15
CA LYS A 17 -18.69 50.61 20.62
C LYS A 17 -19.90 49.86 21.21
N LEU A 18 -19.81 48.54 21.39
CA LEU A 18 -20.85 47.75 22.04
C LEU A 18 -21.05 48.16 23.50
N VAL A 19 -19.98 48.43 24.26
CA VAL A 19 -20.05 48.99 25.62
C VAL A 19 -20.79 50.33 25.62
N LYS A 20 -20.41 51.27 24.75
CA LYS A 20 -21.03 52.61 24.68
C LYS A 20 -22.52 52.57 24.34
N SER A 21 -22.95 51.60 23.52
CA SER A 21 -24.34 51.48 23.08
C SER A 21 -25.24 50.70 24.03
N ARG A 22 -24.73 49.65 24.69
CA ARG A 22 -25.55 48.71 25.48
C ARG A 22 -25.47 48.88 27.00
N VAL A 23 -24.42 49.55 27.52
CA VAL A 23 -24.24 49.77 28.97
C VAL A 23 -24.91 51.07 29.42
N ALA A 24 -25.47 51.08 30.64
CA ALA A 24 -26.07 52.26 31.25
C ALA A 24 -25.07 53.42 31.38
N PRO A 25 -25.48 54.69 31.15
CA PRO A 25 -24.56 55.84 31.09
C PRO A 25 -23.60 55.95 32.27
N GLU A 26 -24.06 55.63 33.48
CA GLU A 26 -23.29 55.72 34.73
C GLU A 26 -22.11 54.74 34.82
N GLN A 27 -22.14 53.63 34.07
CA GLN A 27 -21.11 52.57 34.11
C GLN A 27 -20.21 52.53 32.86
N ARG A 28 -20.52 53.34 31.82
CA ARG A 28 -19.84 53.27 30.51
C ARG A 28 -18.34 53.50 30.59
N ALA A 29 -17.92 54.58 31.25
CA ALA A 29 -16.50 54.94 31.34
C ALA A 29 -15.69 53.86 32.08
N LEU A 30 -16.26 53.29 33.13
CA LEU A 30 -15.63 52.23 33.92
C LEU A 30 -15.47 50.94 33.14
N LEU A 31 -16.53 50.51 32.44
CA LEU A 31 -16.51 49.27 31.65
C LEU A 31 -15.70 49.41 30.36
N GLU A 32 -15.62 50.60 29.78
CA GLU A 32 -14.70 50.91 28.68
C GLU A 32 -13.24 50.75 29.12
N ASP A 33 -12.85 51.38 30.24
CA ASP A 33 -11.51 51.23 30.83
C ASP A 33 -11.21 49.76 31.18
N PHE A 34 -12.18 49.04 31.76
CA PHE A 34 -12.01 47.62 32.04
C PHE A 34 -11.76 46.79 30.78
N VAL A 35 -12.59 46.92 29.74
CA VAL A 35 -12.45 46.14 28.49
C VAL A 35 -11.12 46.40 27.81
N VAL A 36 -10.66 47.65 27.78
CA VAL A 36 -9.36 48.02 27.21
C VAL A 36 -8.22 47.35 27.99
N ARG A 37 -8.25 47.39 29.32
CA ARG A 37 -7.25 46.68 30.15
C ARG A 37 -7.38 45.16 30.03
N TYR A 38 -8.60 44.67 29.86
CA TYR A 38 -8.91 43.25 29.85
C TYR A 38 -8.29 42.53 28.65
N PHE A 39 -8.43 43.12 27.46
CA PHE A 39 -7.86 42.57 26.23
C PHE A 39 -6.51 43.19 25.85
N GLY A 40 -5.99 44.16 26.62
CA GLY A 40 -4.81 44.95 26.24
C GLY A 40 -3.50 44.16 26.12
N GLN A 41 -3.44 42.94 26.64
CA GLN A 41 -2.27 42.04 26.53
C GLN A 41 -2.55 40.79 25.65
N VAL A 42 -3.73 40.71 25.03
CA VAL A 42 -4.09 39.61 24.14
C VAL A 42 -3.56 39.91 22.74
N ASP A 43 -3.10 38.88 22.04
CA ASP A 43 -2.64 39.00 20.66
C ASP A 43 -3.76 39.59 19.77
N PRO A 44 -3.52 40.71 19.05
CA PRO A 44 -4.51 41.29 18.14
C PRO A 44 -5.08 40.31 17.12
N ASP A 45 -4.29 39.33 16.67
CA ASP A 45 -4.72 38.32 15.70
C ASP A 45 -5.70 37.31 16.34
N GLU A 46 -5.49 36.93 17.60
CA GLU A 46 -6.44 36.07 18.35
C GLU A 46 -7.80 36.75 18.59
N LEU A 47 -7.79 38.08 18.76
CA LEU A 47 -9.00 38.89 18.86
C LEU A 47 -9.70 39.03 17.49
N ALA A 48 -8.93 39.06 16.40
CA ALA A 48 -9.46 39.27 15.06
C ALA A 48 -10.37 38.13 14.59
N ASP A 49 -10.06 36.90 15.00
CA ASP A 49 -10.81 35.68 14.68
C ASP A 49 -12.14 35.55 15.44
N ARG A 50 -12.44 36.46 16.37
CA ARG A 50 -13.61 36.38 17.26
C ARG A 50 -14.65 37.43 16.94
N GLN A 51 -15.91 37.06 17.14
CA GLN A 51 -17.02 37.99 16.96
C GLN A 51 -17.01 39.03 18.08
N PRO A 52 -17.09 40.35 17.77
CA PRO A 52 -17.08 41.40 18.79
C PRO A 52 -18.18 41.24 19.85
N GLY A 53 -19.33 40.65 19.49
CA GLY A 53 -20.41 40.35 20.43
C GLY A 53 -20.03 39.33 21.51
N ASP A 54 -19.25 38.31 21.16
CA ASP A 54 -18.82 37.27 22.08
C ASP A 54 -17.68 37.78 22.98
N LEU A 55 -16.74 38.58 22.43
CA LEU A 55 -15.71 39.28 23.22
C LEU A 55 -16.32 40.26 24.23
N TYR A 56 -17.32 41.04 23.80
CA TYR A 56 -18.11 41.90 24.68
C TYR A 56 -18.79 41.10 25.79
N GLY A 57 -19.42 39.97 25.42
CA GLY A 57 -20.08 39.05 26.35
C GLY A 57 -19.11 38.49 27.39
N ALA A 58 -17.95 38.00 26.97
CA ALA A 58 -16.93 37.43 27.84
C ALA A 58 -16.39 38.44 28.87
N ALA A 59 -16.04 39.66 28.45
CA ALA A 59 -15.54 40.68 29.36
C ALA A 59 -16.61 41.11 30.39
N LEU A 60 -17.84 41.35 29.96
CA LEU A 60 -18.95 41.76 30.84
C LEU A 60 -19.37 40.63 31.78
N SER A 61 -19.36 39.39 31.28
CA SER A 61 -19.58 38.18 32.07
C SER A 61 -18.57 38.11 33.21
N HIS A 62 -17.28 38.26 32.91
CA HIS A 62 -16.21 38.17 33.90
C HIS A 62 -16.24 39.35 34.88
N TRP A 63 -16.52 40.58 34.41
CA TRP A 63 -16.75 41.74 35.28
C TRP A 63 -17.88 41.50 36.27
N ASN A 64 -19.02 41.00 35.79
CA ASN A 64 -20.17 40.70 36.63
C ASN A 64 -19.86 39.61 37.65
N PHE A 65 -19.12 38.57 37.24
CA PHE A 65 -18.62 37.54 38.13
C PHE A 65 -17.71 38.13 39.22
N ALA A 66 -16.87 39.11 38.89
CA ALA A 66 -15.97 39.76 39.83
C ALA A 66 -16.66 40.70 40.84
N ARG A 67 -17.94 41.07 40.65
CA ARG A 67 -18.60 42.12 41.45
C ARG A 67 -18.54 41.89 42.96
N LYS A 68 -18.60 40.65 43.43
CA LYS A 68 -18.51 40.30 44.86
C LYS A 68 -17.46 39.22 45.08
N ARG A 69 -16.45 39.50 45.91
CA ARG A 69 -15.39 38.57 46.29
C ARG A 69 -14.78 39.00 47.62
N ASP A 70 -14.60 38.05 48.53
CA ASP A 70 -13.88 38.28 49.78
C ASP A 70 -12.36 38.28 49.54
N ALA A 71 -11.65 39.17 50.23
CA ALA A 71 -10.19 39.22 50.15
C ALA A 71 -9.58 37.88 50.62
N GLY A 72 -8.51 37.43 49.96
CA GLY A 72 -7.88 36.15 50.31
C GLY A 72 -8.53 34.90 49.70
N GLN A 73 -9.67 35.02 49.01
CA GLN A 73 -10.36 33.90 48.36
C GLN A 73 -10.35 34.01 46.84
N ALA A 74 -10.09 32.91 46.15
CA ALA A 74 -10.26 32.81 44.70
C ALA A 74 -11.74 32.55 44.38
N ARG A 75 -12.30 33.27 43.40
CA ARG A 75 -13.56 32.88 42.76
C ARG A 75 -13.27 32.18 41.45
N VAL A 76 -13.81 30.99 41.28
CA VAL A 76 -13.65 30.16 40.08
C VAL A 76 -15.03 29.71 39.61
N ARG A 77 -15.30 29.80 38.31
CA ARG A 77 -16.45 29.13 37.68
C ARG A 77 -16.06 28.51 36.34
N VAL A 78 -16.72 27.40 36.00
CA VAL A 78 -16.57 26.71 34.73
C VAL A 78 -17.96 26.49 34.14
N PHE A 79 -18.21 26.97 32.92
CA PHE A 79 -19.53 26.91 32.32
C PHE A 79 -19.48 27.01 30.78
N ASN A 80 -20.61 26.67 30.14
CA ASN A 80 -20.80 26.83 28.70
C ASN A 80 -21.77 28.00 28.47
N PRO A 81 -21.29 29.18 28.02
CA PRO A 81 -22.16 30.32 27.76
C PRO A 81 -23.14 30.03 26.62
N THR A 82 -24.40 30.43 26.83
CA THR A 82 -25.50 30.33 25.85
C THR A 82 -26.22 31.68 25.82
N ILE A 83 -26.75 32.06 24.65
CA ILE A 83 -27.48 33.33 24.50
C ILE A 83 -28.67 33.39 25.47
N GLU A 84 -29.37 32.27 25.65
CA GLU A 84 -30.57 32.19 26.49
C GLU A 84 -30.28 32.40 27.98
N GLU A 85 -29.26 31.74 28.54
CA GLU A 85 -28.98 31.78 29.98
C GLU A 85 -28.00 32.90 30.36
N HIS A 86 -27.09 33.26 29.45
CA HIS A 86 -25.94 34.12 29.75
C HIS A 86 -25.91 35.41 28.91
N GLY A 87 -26.73 35.53 27.85
CA GLY A 87 -26.76 36.69 26.97
C GLY A 87 -25.61 36.78 25.96
N TRP A 88 -24.76 35.75 25.91
CA TRP A 88 -23.66 35.58 24.95
C TRP A 88 -23.34 34.10 24.79
N GLN A 89 -22.57 33.72 23.77
CA GLN A 89 -22.21 32.33 23.54
C GLN A 89 -20.73 32.17 23.20
N SER A 90 -20.24 30.95 23.38
CA SER A 90 -18.92 30.51 22.90
C SER A 90 -19.05 29.08 22.40
N THR A 91 -18.21 28.72 21.44
CA THR A 91 -18.04 27.33 20.99
C THR A 91 -17.26 26.49 21.99
N HIS A 92 -16.65 27.13 23.01
CA HIS A 92 -15.78 26.53 24.01
C HIS A 92 -16.41 26.50 25.41
N THR A 93 -15.83 25.71 26.31
CA THR A 93 -16.10 25.83 27.75
C THR A 93 -15.23 26.93 28.33
N ILE A 94 -15.82 27.74 29.21
CA ILE A 94 -15.17 28.92 29.77
C ILE A 94 -14.80 28.65 31.23
N VAL A 95 -13.56 28.94 31.59
CA VAL A 95 -13.09 29.04 32.97
C VAL A 95 -12.85 30.51 33.29
N GLU A 96 -13.56 31.06 34.27
CA GLU A 96 -13.34 32.42 34.76
C GLU A 96 -12.85 32.39 36.21
N ILE A 97 -11.80 33.15 36.49
CA ILE A 97 -11.10 33.20 37.77
C ILE A 97 -10.84 34.65 38.14
N VAL A 98 -11.19 35.01 39.38
CA VAL A 98 -10.81 36.29 40.00
C VAL A 98 -10.08 35.98 41.29
N ASN A 99 -8.82 36.40 41.39
CA ASN A 99 -7.95 36.12 42.52
C ASN A 99 -7.10 37.35 42.89
N ASP A 100 -6.57 37.39 44.12
CA ASP A 100 -5.52 38.36 44.46
C ASP A 100 -4.30 38.15 43.54
N ASP A 101 -3.66 39.22 43.10
CA ASP A 101 -2.46 39.11 42.26
C ASP A 101 -1.30 38.47 43.03
N MET A 102 -0.70 37.43 42.46
CA MET A 102 0.46 36.72 43.00
C MET A 102 1.19 35.93 41.90
N PRO A 103 2.47 35.59 42.08
CA PRO A 103 3.21 34.78 41.12
C PRO A 103 2.57 33.41 40.86
N PHE A 104 2.85 32.83 39.69
CA PHE A 104 2.51 31.45 39.28
C PHE A 104 1.04 31.13 39.00
N LEU A 105 0.11 32.10 39.06
CA LEU A 105 -1.32 31.84 38.85
C LEU A 105 -1.60 31.23 37.46
N VAL A 106 -1.21 31.93 36.39
CA VAL A 106 -1.48 31.50 35.01
C VAL A 106 -0.86 30.14 34.73
N ASP A 107 0.45 29.97 34.99
CA ASP A 107 1.14 28.70 34.76
C ASP A 107 0.47 27.51 35.47
N SER A 108 0.00 27.73 36.71
CA SER A 108 -0.61 26.67 37.53
C SER A 108 -2.01 26.31 37.04
N VAL A 109 -2.80 27.31 36.61
CA VAL A 109 -4.12 27.09 36.00
C VAL A 109 -3.98 26.34 34.68
N THR A 110 -3.10 26.81 33.79
CA THR A 110 -2.79 26.15 32.51
C THR A 110 -2.35 24.71 32.72
N MET A 111 -1.51 24.45 33.72
CA MET A 111 -1.07 23.09 34.06
C MET A 111 -2.24 22.20 34.50
N GLU A 112 -3.16 22.71 35.33
CA GLU A 112 -4.30 21.93 35.80
C GLU A 112 -5.29 21.65 34.67
N VAL A 113 -5.57 22.62 33.79
CA VAL A 113 -6.39 22.41 32.58
C VAL A 113 -5.82 21.28 31.72
N ASN A 114 -4.51 21.31 31.44
CA ASN A 114 -3.84 20.27 30.66
C ASN A 114 -3.92 18.87 31.33
N ARG A 115 -3.96 18.78 32.67
CA ARG A 115 -4.12 17.50 33.38
C ARG A 115 -5.49 16.87 33.17
N HIS A 116 -6.51 17.68 32.92
CA HIS A 116 -7.85 17.20 32.53
C HIS A 116 -7.91 16.78 31.05
N GLY A 117 -6.79 16.85 30.31
CA GLY A 117 -6.69 16.46 28.91
C GLY A 117 -7.37 17.45 27.97
N LEU A 118 -7.47 18.72 28.38
CA LEU A 118 -8.15 19.78 27.64
C LEU A 118 -7.13 20.68 26.94
N THR A 119 -7.42 21.04 25.69
CA THR A 119 -6.67 22.03 24.90
C THR A 119 -7.08 23.44 25.33
N LEU A 120 -6.11 24.34 25.39
CA LEU A 120 -6.29 25.77 25.65
C LEU A 120 -6.43 26.51 24.32
N HIS A 121 -7.56 27.21 24.13
CA HIS A 121 -7.87 27.95 22.89
C HIS A 121 -7.69 29.46 23.01
N LEU A 122 -7.80 30.01 24.22
CA LEU A 122 -7.55 31.42 24.54
C LEU A 122 -7.26 31.56 26.03
N ILE A 123 -6.34 32.46 26.39
CA ILE A 123 -6.10 32.88 27.77
C ILE A 123 -6.08 34.41 27.82
N VAL A 124 -6.97 34.99 28.61
CA VAL A 124 -7.00 36.42 28.90
C VAL A 124 -6.71 36.60 30.39
N HIS A 125 -5.59 37.24 30.75
CA HIS A 125 -5.12 37.26 32.14
C HIS A 125 -4.65 38.65 32.67
N PRO A 126 -5.42 39.74 32.48
CA PRO A 126 -5.02 41.06 32.94
C PRO A 126 -4.86 41.13 34.48
N ILE A 127 -3.87 41.91 34.92
CA ILE A 127 -3.72 42.33 36.31
C ILE A 127 -4.35 43.72 36.43
N VAL A 128 -5.37 43.85 37.27
CA VAL A 128 -6.17 45.07 37.36
C VAL A 128 -6.10 45.63 38.77
N ALA A 129 -5.76 46.92 38.89
CA ALA A 129 -5.88 47.66 40.15
C ALA A 129 -7.36 48.00 40.41
N ILE A 130 -7.88 47.63 41.57
CA ILE A 130 -9.32 47.70 41.88
C ILE A 130 -9.63 48.38 43.22
N ASN A 131 -10.82 48.98 43.31
CA ASN A 131 -11.41 49.49 44.53
C ASN A 131 -12.56 48.57 44.97
N ARG A 132 -12.49 48.04 46.20
CA ARG A 132 -13.57 47.26 46.82
C ARG A 132 -13.98 47.87 48.15
N THR A 133 -15.26 47.72 48.48
CA THR A 133 -15.78 47.97 49.83
C THR A 133 -15.29 46.88 50.81
N SER A 134 -15.50 47.11 52.12
CA SER A 134 -15.14 46.15 53.17
C SER A 134 -15.92 44.83 53.09
N ASP A 135 -17.12 44.84 52.50
CA ASP A 135 -17.96 43.66 52.23
C ASP A 135 -17.68 43.00 50.86
N GLY A 136 -16.58 43.40 50.19
CA GLY A 136 -16.06 42.73 48.99
C GLY A 136 -16.73 43.17 47.68
N LEU A 137 -17.51 44.25 47.66
CA LEU A 137 -18.15 44.77 46.44
C LEU A 137 -17.17 45.59 45.61
N LEU A 138 -17.02 45.27 44.32
CA LEU A 138 -16.20 46.02 43.37
C LEU A 138 -16.89 47.36 43.02
N THR A 139 -16.28 48.48 43.42
CA THR A 139 -16.81 49.84 43.21
C THR A 139 -16.17 50.56 42.03
N GLY A 140 -14.99 50.13 41.58
CA GLY A 140 -14.35 50.69 40.39
C GLY A 140 -12.91 50.21 40.20
N LEU A 141 -12.29 50.71 39.13
CA LEU A 141 -10.86 50.51 38.85
C LEU A 141 -10.04 51.62 39.49
N ALA A 142 -8.85 51.30 39.96
CA ALA A 142 -7.85 52.27 40.39
C ALA A 142 -6.84 52.52 39.25
N PRO A 143 -6.12 53.65 39.24
CA PRO A 143 -4.99 53.84 38.34
C PRO A 143 -3.93 52.76 38.56
N ASP A 144 -3.34 52.24 37.49
CA ASP A 144 -2.35 51.15 37.58
C ASP A 144 -1.08 51.56 38.35
N GLU A 145 -0.84 52.86 38.52
CA GLU A 145 0.31 53.45 39.24
C GLU A 145 0.04 53.62 40.75
N ALA A 146 -1.19 53.40 41.21
CA ALA A 146 -1.57 53.58 42.60
C ALA A 146 -0.87 52.53 43.50
N LYS A 147 0.05 52.99 44.35
CA LYS A 147 0.89 52.12 45.21
C LYS A 147 0.10 51.33 46.25
N ASP A 148 -1.02 51.88 46.74
CA ASP A 148 -1.84 51.28 47.80
C ASP A 148 -3.10 50.58 47.27
N ALA A 149 -3.29 50.53 45.95
CA ALA A 149 -4.44 49.85 45.34
C ALA A 149 -4.27 48.33 45.38
N ARG A 150 -5.34 47.62 45.70
CA ARG A 150 -5.36 46.15 45.62
C ARG A 150 -5.31 45.74 44.16
N ARG A 151 -4.48 44.74 43.83
CA ARG A 151 -4.41 44.16 42.49
C ARG A 151 -5.09 42.80 42.48
N GLU A 152 -5.93 42.59 41.48
CA GLU A 152 -6.56 41.30 41.21
C GLU A 152 -6.15 40.80 39.84
N SER A 153 -5.89 39.49 39.75
CA SER A 153 -5.69 38.79 38.49
C SER A 153 -7.04 38.23 38.04
N PHE A 154 -7.49 38.68 36.86
CA PHE A 154 -8.67 38.15 36.19
C PHE A 154 -8.17 37.18 35.14
N ILE A 155 -8.47 35.88 35.26
CA ILE A 155 -8.02 34.87 34.31
C ILE A 155 -9.25 34.23 33.65
N HIS A 156 -9.35 34.39 32.34
CA HIS A 156 -10.37 33.77 31.51
C HIS A 156 -9.70 32.81 30.54
N VAL A 157 -10.18 31.57 30.51
CA VAL A 157 -9.61 30.50 29.71
C VAL A 157 -10.71 29.84 28.90
N GLU A 158 -10.50 29.72 27.59
CA GLU A 158 -11.33 28.91 26.71
C GLU A 158 -10.70 27.53 26.51
N VAL A 159 -11.48 26.47 26.75
CA VAL A 159 -11.03 25.07 26.62
C VAL A 159 -11.95 24.24 25.74
N ASP A 160 -11.52 23.03 25.37
CA ASP A 160 -12.37 22.06 24.66
C ASP A 160 -13.74 21.94 25.32
N ARG A 161 -14.81 21.93 24.51
CA ARG A 161 -16.18 21.96 25.03
C ARG A 161 -16.50 20.70 25.85
N ILE A 162 -16.81 20.90 27.12
CA ILE A 162 -17.18 19.87 28.09
C ILE A 162 -18.71 19.78 28.14
N SER A 163 -19.26 18.62 27.77
CA SER A 163 -20.71 18.38 27.81
C SER A 163 -21.24 18.01 29.20
N SER A 164 -20.38 17.51 30.10
CA SER A 164 -20.77 17.02 31.42
C SER A 164 -20.61 18.09 32.51
N ALA A 165 -21.71 18.40 33.21
CA ALA A 165 -21.70 19.30 34.37
C ALA A 165 -20.75 18.83 35.47
N ALA A 166 -20.75 17.52 35.80
CA ALA A 166 -19.86 16.95 36.80
C ALA A 166 -18.37 17.12 36.46
N ARG A 167 -18.00 17.06 35.17
CA ARG A 167 -16.62 17.34 34.73
C ARG A 167 -16.25 18.83 34.90
N MET A 168 -17.18 19.73 34.59
CA MET A 168 -16.97 21.18 34.79
C MET A 168 -16.83 21.54 36.28
N GLU A 169 -17.68 20.98 37.14
CA GLU A 169 -17.59 21.15 38.60
C GLU A 169 -16.27 20.61 39.15
N LYS A 170 -15.84 19.43 38.68
CA LYS A 170 -14.54 18.86 39.05
C LYS A 170 -13.38 19.77 38.63
N LEU A 171 -13.38 20.27 37.39
CA LEU A 171 -12.36 21.20 36.90
C LEU A 171 -12.31 22.48 37.76
N ALA A 172 -13.48 23.05 38.09
CA ALA A 172 -13.56 24.24 38.94
C ALA A 172 -12.99 23.98 40.34
N ALA A 173 -13.33 22.85 40.96
CA ALA A 173 -12.83 22.46 42.27
C ALA A 173 -11.31 22.21 42.28
N ASP A 174 -10.80 21.52 41.25
CA ASP A 174 -9.37 21.23 41.13
C ASP A 174 -8.55 22.51 40.89
N ILE A 175 -9.05 23.45 40.07
CA ILE A 175 -8.44 24.77 39.88
C ILE A 175 -8.44 25.55 41.20
N ALA A 176 -9.56 25.59 41.92
CA ALA A 176 -9.63 26.27 43.21
C ALA A 176 -8.63 25.70 44.23
N ARG A 177 -8.47 24.38 44.28
CA ARG A 177 -7.44 23.70 45.10
C ARG A 177 -6.03 24.13 44.69
N VAL A 178 -5.73 24.14 43.39
CA VAL A 178 -4.41 24.57 42.87
C VAL A 178 -4.12 26.03 43.23
N LEU A 179 -5.09 26.93 43.12
CA LEU A 179 -4.93 28.33 43.54
C LEU A 179 -4.68 28.46 45.05
N GLY A 180 -5.27 27.57 45.85
CA GLY A 180 -4.96 27.43 47.27
C GLY A 180 -3.50 27.03 47.54
N ASP A 181 -2.98 26.06 46.78
CA ASP A 181 -1.58 25.63 46.86
C ASP A 181 -0.61 26.77 46.48
N VAL A 182 -0.93 27.53 45.41
CA VAL A 182 -0.15 28.72 44.98
C VAL A 182 -0.09 29.73 46.12
N ARG A 183 -1.24 30.09 46.70
CA ARG A 183 -1.32 31.04 47.80
C ARG A 183 -0.52 30.58 49.02
N ALA A 184 -0.67 29.32 49.42
CA ALA A 184 0.07 28.77 50.55
C ALA A 184 1.59 28.87 50.33
N ALA A 185 2.08 28.54 49.13
CA ALA A 185 3.49 28.67 48.77
C ALA A 185 3.95 30.14 48.78
N VAL A 186 3.17 31.06 48.22
CA VAL A 186 3.50 32.50 48.15
C VAL A 186 3.45 33.18 49.52
N ASP A 187 2.55 32.78 50.41
CA ASP A 187 2.48 33.37 51.76
C ASP A 187 3.65 32.91 52.66
N ASP A 188 4.20 31.71 52.43
CA ASP A 188 5.19 31.10 53.32
C ASP A 188 6.61 31.05 52.76
N TRP A 189 6.89 31.39 51.49
CA TRP A 189 8.24 31.22 50.91
C TRP A 189 9.33 31.97 51.69
N GLN A 190 9.03 33.15 52.24
CA GLN A 190 9.96 33.90 53.08
C GLN A 190 10.24 33.16 54.40
N LYS A 191 9.22 32.54 54.99
CA LYS A 191 9.37 31.72 56.21
C LYS A 191 10.19 30.45 55.92
N MET A 192 9.99 29.84 54.74
CA MET A 192 10.78 28.69 54.30
C MET A 192 12.26 29.06 54.11
N ARG A 193 12.54 30.21 53.47
CA ARG A 193 13.92 30.75 53.34
C ARG A 193 14.53 31.09 54.70
N ALA A 194 13.76 31.71 55.60
CA ALA A 194 14.22 32.01 56.95
C ALA A 194 14.56 30.73 57.72
N ARG A 195 13.77 29.66 57.59
CA ARG A 195 14.07 28.38 58.22
C ARG A 195 15.33 27.74 57.65
N LEU A 196 15.57 27.85 56.34
CA LEU A 196 16.82 27.41 55.72
C LEU A 196 18.04 28.17 56.25
N ALA A 197 17.91 29.48 56.49
CA ALA A 197 18.96 30.28 57.13
C ALA A 197 19.25 29.82 58.56
N VAL A 198 18.22 29.54 59.35
CA VAL A 198 18.40 28.98 60.71
C VAL A 198 19.10 27.62 60.67
N ILE A 199 18.77 26.75 59.72
CA ILE A 199 19.46 25.45 59.55
C ILE A 199 20.95 25.66 59.22
N LEU A 200 21.28 26.65 58.38
CA LEU A 200 22.66 26.99 58.05
C LEU A 200 23.44 27.47 59.28
N GLU A 201 22.83 28.29 60.14
CA GLU A 201 23.40 28.73 61.42
C GLU A 201 23.58 27.56 62.39
N GLU A 202 22.57 26.68 62.54
CA GLU A 202 22.63 25.49 63.40
C GLU A 202 23.81 24.55 63.00
N ILE A 203 24.02 24.34 61.70
CA ILE A 203 25.14 23.53 61.17
C ILE A 203 26.50 24.20 61.45
N GLU A 204 26.57 25.53 61.48
CA GLU A 204 27.80 26.27 61.74
C GLU A 204 28.16 26.30 63.24
N GLU A 205 27.18 26.51 64.11
CA GLU A 205 27.38 26.50 65.56
C GLU A 205 27.66 25.10 66.10
N ARG A 206 26.98 24.08 65.56
CA ARG A 206 27.02 22.69 66.01
C ARG A 206 27.18 21.75 64.81
N PRO A 207 28.39 21.69 64.22
CA PRO A 207 28.63 20.84 63.06
C PRO A 207 28.46 19.37 63.42
N PRO A 208 27.70 18.58 62.63
CA PRO A 208 27.57 17.16 62.88
C PRO A 208 28.91 16.45 62.59
N PRO A 209 29.16 15.25 63.16
CA PRO A 209 30.43 14.53 63.04
C PRO A 209 30.61 13.88 61.65
N LEU A 210 30.62 14.70 60.61
CA LEU A 210 30.79 14.36 59.20
C LEU A 210 32.10 14.96 58.65
N PRO A 211 32.64 14.44 57.54
CA PRO A 211 33.82 15.00 56.88
C PRO A 211 33.66 16.50 56.56
N THR A 212 34.70 17.31 56.87
CA THR A 212 34.67 18.77 56.69
C THR A 212 34.39 19.21 55.25
N ASP A 213 34.87 18.44 54.27
CA ASP A 213 34.63 18.70 52.86
C ASP A 213 33.17 18.43 52.44
N GLU A 214 32.49 17.47 53.06
CA GLU A 214 31.05 17.24 52.89
C GLU A 214 30.24 18.38 53.49
N LEU A 215 30.56 18.83 54.71
CA LEU A 215 29.90 19.96 55.36
C LEU A 215 30.03 21.26 54.57
N THR A 216 31.24 21.53 54.06
CA THR A 216 31.51 22.74 53.27
C THR A 216 30.68 22.76 51.99
N GLU A 217 30.60 21.62 51.30
CA GLU A 217 29.85 21.51 50.05
C GLU A 217 28.33 21.56 50.28
N ALA A 218 27.85 20.93 51.36
CA ALA A 218 26.45 20.97 51.76
C ALA A 218 26.00 22.40 52.12
N ARG A 219 26.79 23.14 52.90
CA ARG A 219 26.53 24.56 53.21
C ARG A 219 26.47 25.39 51.93
N ALA A 220 27.45 25.25 51.05
CA ALA A 220 27.48 25.94 49.77
C ALA A 220 26.23 25.66 48.92
N PHE A 221 25.74 24.41 48.92
CA PHE A 221 24.51 24.05 48.23
C PHE A 221 23.26 24.69 48.84
N LEU A 222 23.09 24.64 50.16
CA LEU A 222 21.94 25.26 50.83
C LEU A 222 21.92 26.79 50.66
N THR A 223 23.10 27.43 50.70
CA THR A 223 23.24 28.86 50.36
C THR A 223 22.87 29.13 48.90
N TRP A 224 23.32 28.26 47.98
CA TRP A 224 23.00 28.36 46.55
C TRP A 224 21.49 28.24 46.30
N LEU A 225 20.77 27.33 46.97
CA LEU A 225 19.30 27.24 46.87
C LEU A 225 18.62 28.56 47.28
N SER A 226 19.11 29.21 48.33
CA SER A 226 18.60 30.49 48.84
C SER A 226 18.89 31.68 47.93
N ALA A 227 19.80 31.55 46.96
CA ALA A 227 20.16 32.56 45.98
C ALA A 227 19.36 32.42 44.67
N ASP A 228 18.04 32.24 44.79
CA ASP A 228 17.07 32.14 43.69
C ASP A 228 17.32 30.99 42.69
N HIS A 229 18.07 29.97 43.10
CA HIS A 229 18.23 28.72 42.34
C HIS A 229 17.15 27.67 42.65
N PHE A 230 16.29 27.92 43.64
CA PHE A 230 15.21 27.03 44.03
C PHE A 230 13.91 27.79 44.36
N THR A 231 12.79 27.35 43.80
CA THR A 231 11.46 27.82 44.16
C THR A 231 10.94 26.99 45.34
N PHE A 232 10.92 27.57 46.54
CA PHE A 232 10.40 26.92 47.75
C PHE A 232 8.88 26.86 47.71
N LEU A 233 8.31 25.64 47.73
CA LEU A 233 6.86 25.42 47.67
C LEU A 233 6.29 24.84 48.95
N GLY A 234 7.06 24.03 49.69
CA GLY A 234 6.63 23.49 50.97
C GLY A 234 7.80 23.13 51.88
N TYR A 235 7.56 23.19 53.18
CA TYR A 235 8.54 22.78 54.20
C TYR A 235 7.84 22.06 55.35
N ARG A 236 8.52 21.07 55.95
CA ARG A 236 8.05 20.38 57.15
C ARG A 236 9.20 19.68 57.86
N ARG A 237 9.18 19.68 59.20
CA ARG A 237 10.13 18.93 60.04
C ARG A 237 9.59 17.55 60.40
N HIS A 238 10.47 16.54 60.34
CA HIS A 238 10.16 15.19 60.78
C HIS A 238 11.16 14.71 61.85
N GLU A 239 10.65 13.92 62.79
CA GLU A 239 11.46 13.15 63.73
C GLU A 239 11.49 11.68 63.27
N LEU A 240 12.67 11.09 63.28
CA LEU A 240 12.87 9.68 62.99
C LEU A 240 12.63 8.89 64.28
N THR A 241 11.49 8.21 64.33
CA THR A 241 11.03 7.41 65.47
C THR A 241 11.00 5.93 65.10
N SER A 242 10.98 5.04 66.10
CA SER A 242 10.70 3.62 65.86
C SER A 242 9.29 3.27 66.34
N VAL A 243 8.46 2.75 65.45
CA VAL A 243 7.10 2.28 65.75
C VAL A 243 7.06 0.78 65.46
N LYS A 244 6.76 -0.04 66.48
CA LYS A 244 6.74 -1.52 66.38
C LYS A 244 8.05 -2.15 65.87
N GLY A 245 9.20 -1.53 66.17
CA GLY A 245 10.52 -2.00 65.72
C GLY A 245 10.88 -1.58 64.29
N GLU A 246 10.06 -0.75 63.65
CA GLU A 246 10.31 -0.22 62.30
C GLU A 246 10.50 1.30 62.34
N ASP A 247 11.41 1.81 61.51
CA ASP A 247 11.66 3.25 61.41
C ASP A 247 10.46 3.97 60.77
N ALA A 248 10.03 5.07 61.37
CA ALA A 248 8.90 5.90 60.96
C ALA A 248 9.22 7.39 61.12
N LEU A 249 8.86 8.20 60.12
CA LEU A 249 8.97 9.66 60.17
C LEU A 249 7.69 10.26 60.74
N LYS A 250 7.79 10.86 61.93
CA LYS A 250 6.70 11.57 62.60
C LYS A 250 6.80 13.06 62.30
N ILE A 251 5.68 13.68 61.92
CA ILE A 251 5.61 15.12 61.66
C ILE A 251 5.71 15.89 62.99
N VAL A 252 6.56 16.91 63.04
CA VAL A 252 6.58 17.87 64.16
C VAL A 252 5.43 18.85 63.96
N HIS A 253 4.44 18.82 64.86
CA HIS A 253 3.23 19.64 64.78
C HIS A 253 3.57 21.14 64.71
N GLY A 254 2.92 21.87 63.81
CA GLY A 254 3.13 23.30 63.61
C GLY A 254 4.37 23.68 62.79
N SER A 255 5.18 22.71 62.34
CA SER A 255 6.35 22.97 61.47
C SER A 255 6.00 23.12 59.98
N SER A 256 4.78 22.75 59.59
CA SER A 256 4.31 22.65 58.21
C SER A 256 4.08 24.03 57.56
N LEU A 257 4.75 24.30 56.44
CA LEU A 257 4.64 25.54 55.64
C LEU A 257 4.33 25.25 54.17
N GLY A 258 3.76 26.24 53.47
CA GLY A 258 3.49 26.17 52.03
C GLY A 258 2.45 25.10 51.66
N ILE A 259 2.68 24.38 50.56
CA ILE A 259 1.83 23.26 50.11
C ILE A 259 1.75 22.09 51.12
N LEU A 260 2.57 22.13 52.16
CA LEU A 260 2.56 21.14 53.24
C LEU A 260 1.77 21.62 54.47
N ARG A 261 1.07 22.76 54.46
CA ARG A 261 0.19 23.15 55.58
C ARG A 261 -0.79 22.02 55.95
N GLU A 262 -1.10 21.89 57.23
CA GLU A 262 -2.00 20.85 57.73
C GLU A 262 -3.44 21.14 57.29
N GLY A 263 -3.98 20.32 56.38
CA GLY A 263 -5.41 20.25 56.07
C GLY A 263 -6.09 19.18 56.92
N GLN A 264 -7.39 19.33 57.17
CA GLN A 264 -8.21 18.25 57.75
C GLN A 264 -8.11 17.02 56.82
N ASP A 265 -7.74 15.88 57.38
CA ASP A 265 -7.48 14.58 56.72
C ASP A 265 -6.19 14.44 55.90
N LYS A 266 -5.13 13.94 56.57
CA LYS A 266 -4.33 12.77 56.11
C LYS A 266 -3.30 12.33 57.15
N GLU A 267 -3.53 11.17 57.74
CA GLU A 267 -2.52 10.41 58.49
C GLU A 267 -1.40 9.94 57.54
N ILE A 268 -0.25 10.62 57.58
CA ILE A 268 0.93 10.32 56.75
C ILE A 268 1.81 9.19 57.35
N ALA A 269 1.50 8.73 58.57
CA ALA A 269 2.29 7.72 59.29
C ALA A 269 2.32 6.34 58.59
N SER A 270 1.35 6.01 57.74
CA SER A 270 1.22 4.68 57.11
C SER A 270 2.13 4.44 55.89
N SER A 271 2.63 5.49 55.24
CA SER A 271 3.38 5.40 53.97
C SER A 271 4.85 5.02 54.15
N PHE A 272 5.51 5.51 55.20
CA PHE A 272 6.95 5.30 55.40
C PHE A 272 7.29 3.91 55.95
N ALA A 273 6.43 3.36 56.82
CA ALA A 273 6.59 2.01 57.36
C ALA A 273 6.49 0.93 56.26
N ALA A 274 5.77 1.20 55.17
CA ALA A 274 5.58 0.27 54.04
C ALA A 274 6.78 0.18 53.08
N LEU A 275 7.85 0.95 53.28
CA LEU A 275 9.05 0.91 52.44
C LEU A 275 9.96 -0.29 52.78
N PRO A 276 10.69 -0.87 51.81
CA PRO A 276 11.60 -1.99 52.05
C PRO A 276 12.69 -1.68 53.10
N PRO A 277 13.19 -2.67 53.86
CA PRO A 277 14.19 -2.46 54.92
C PRO A 277 15.46 -1.73 54.48
N GLU A 278 15.99 -2.03 53.29
CA GLU A 278 17.17 -1.36 52.71
C GLU A 278 16.92 0.13 52.42
N VAL A 279 15.68 0.48 52.09
CA VAL A 279 15.23 1.84 51.82
C VAL A 279 15.05 2.63 53.13
N ARG A 280 14.57 1.98 54.20
CA ARG A 280 14.50 2.56 55.54
C ARG A 280 15.88 2.81 56.14
N ALA A 281 16.83 1.91 55.89
CA ALA A 281 18.23 2.10 56.28
C ALA A 281 18.86 3.36 55.66
N TYR A 282 18.36 3.83 54.50
CA TYR A 282 18.79 5.09 53.90
C TYR A 282 18.51 6.31 54.79
N ALA A 283 17.43 6.30 55.57
CA ALA A 283 17.09 7.37 56.50
C ALA A 283 18.15 7.54 57.60
N ARG A 284 18.72 6.42 58.09
CA ARG A 284 19.76 6.41 59.14
C ARG A 284 21.20 6.58 58.62
N ARG A 285 21.43 6.64 57.30
CA ARG A 285 22.77 6.90 56.76
C ARG A 285 23.33 8.24 57.26
N PRO A 286 24.59 8.31 57.70
CA PRO A 286 25.22 9.53 58.18
C PRO A 286 25.66 10.41 56.99
N GLU A 287 24.68 10.98 56.29
CA GLU A 287 24.86 11.93 55.17
C GLU A 287 24.02 13.17 55.49
N LEU A 288 24.58 14.38 55.36
CA LEU A 288 23.86 15.60 55.75
C LEU A 288 22.69 15.93 54.82
N LEU A 289 22.84 15.72 53.51
CA LEU A 289 21.88 16.13 52.49
C LEU A 289 21.40 14.96 51.64
N VAL A 290 20.09 14.95 51.38
CA VAL A 290 19.46 14.05 50.40
C VAL A 290 18.73 14.90 49.37
N VAL A 291 19.13 14.80 48.10
CA VAL A 291 18.47 15.47 46.96
C VAL A 291 17.87 14.41 46.04
N THR A 292 16.56 14.37 45.91
CA THR A 292 15.84 13.41 45.08
C THR A 292 14.54 13.99 44.53
N LYS A 293 13.78 13.21 43.75
CA LYS A 293 12.43 13.61 43.31
C LYS A 293 11.39 13.05 44.29
N ALA A 294 10.37 13.84 44.62
CA ALA A 294 9.19 13.39 45.33
C ALA A 294 8.31 12.48 44.45
N THR A 295 7.34 11.81 45.06
CA THR A 295 6.28 11.07 44.34
C THR A 295 5.10 11.95 43.94
N SER A 296 4.99 13.15 44.52
CA SER A 296 3.98 14.14 44.18
C SER A 296 4.44 15.04 43.03
N ARG A 297 3.49 15.37 42.14
CA ARG A 297 3.69 16.39 41.11
C ARG A 297 3.49 17.78 41.71
N SER A 298 4.23 18.77 41.21
CA SER A 298 4.00 20.17 41.58
C SER A 298 2.62 20.61 41.11
N THR A 299 1.84 21.26 41.97
CA THR A 299 0.62 21.98 41.60
C THR A 299 0.89 23.45 41.30
N VAL A 300 2.11 23.93 41.54
CA VAL A 300 2.50 25.35 41.41
C VAL A 300 3.58 25.51 40.33
N HIS A 301 3.45 26.55 39.52
CA HIS A 301 4.43 27.08 38.55
C HIS A 301 4.77 26.20 37.34
N ARG A 302 5.24 24.95 37.51
CA ARG A 302 5.66 24.11 36.37
C ARG A 302 5.28 22.64 36.54
N PRO A 303 4.89 21.96 35.44
CA PRO A 303 4.60 20.53 35.48
C PRO A 303 5.88 19.74 35.68
N GLY A 304 5.89 18.93 36.73
CA GLY A 304 7.02 18.07 37.05
C GLY A 304 6.83 17.47 38.44
N TYR A 305 7.73 16.55 38.81
CA TYR A 305 7.82 16.08 40.18
C TYR A 305 8.55 17.12 41.02
N LEU A 306 8.06 17.29 42.24
CA LEU A 306 8.72 18.18 43.19
C LEU A 306 10.12 17.66 43.50
N ASP A 307 11.07 18.57 43.54
CA ASP A 307 12.38 18.33 44.10
C ASP A 307 12.26 18.21 45.61
N TYR A 308 12.83 17.14 46.14
CA TYR A 308 12.87 16.79 47.56
C TYR A 308 14.28 17.03 48.06
N ILE A 309 14.42 17.97 48.99
CA ILE A 309 15.68 18.28 49.65
C ILE A 309 15.48 18.04 51.14
N ALA A 310 16.14 17.03 51.69
CA ALA A 310 16.16 16.78 53.13
C ALA A 310 17.54 17.10 53.72
N VAL A 311 17.53 17.89 54.79
CA VAL A 311 18.69 18.12 55.64
C VAL A 311 18.53 17.28 56.91
N LYS A 312 19.42 16.32 57.13
CA LYS A 312 19.32 15.42 58.29
C LYS A 312 19.77 16.10 59.57
N SER A 313 19.08 15.80 60.66
CA SER A 313 19.43 16.26 62.01
C SER A 313 20.16 15.16 62.78
N PHE A 314 21.23 15.52 63.47
CA PHE A 314 22.13 14.59 64.18
C PHE A 314 22.12 14.84 65.69
N ASP A 315 22.14 13.76 66.48
CA ASP A 315 22.37 13.84 67.93
C ASP A 315 23.85 14.05 68.26
N ALA A 316 24.18 14.16 69.56
CA ALA A 316 25.55 14.41 70.02
C ALA A 316 26.50 13.24 69.68
N GLU A 317 25.96 12.04 69.53
CA GLU A 317 26.66 10.81 69.18
C GLU A 317 26.80 10.61 67.66
N GLY A 318 26.20 11.49 66.84
CA GLY A 318 26.28 11.44 65.38
C GLY A 318 25.23 10.55 64.71
N ASN A 319 24.18 10.13 65.42
CA ASN A 319 23.07 9.39 64.85
C ASN A 319 22.01 10.34 64.28
N VAL A 320 21.41 9.95 63.17
CA VAL A 320 20.28 10.69 62.58
C VAL A 320 19.02 10.48 63.43
N PHE A 321 18.43 11.58 63.91
CA PHE A 321 17.18 11.56 64.70
C PHE A 321 16.02 12.30 64.02
N GLY A 322 16.24 12.97 62.89
CA GLY A 322 15.19 13.70 62.18
C GLY A 322 15.64 14.26 60.84
N GLU A 323 14.74 14.93 60.14
CA GLU A 323 15.02 15.64 58.90
C GLU A 323 14.21 16.93 58.76
N GLU A 324 14.84 17.93 58.14
CA GLU A 324 14.23 19.16 57.67
C GLU A 324 13.95 19.02 56.17
N ARG A 325 12.68 18.90 55.80
CA ARG A 325 12.25 18.59 54.44
C ARG A 325 11.76 19.84 53.71
N PHE A 326 12.38 20.13 52.57
CA PHE A 326 11.93 21.14 51.62
C PHE A 326 11.42 20.46 50.35
N LEU A 327 10.28 20.95 49.84
CA LEU A 327 9.73 20.62 48.54
C LEU A 327 9.70 21.86 47.66
N GLY A 328 10.07 21.70 46.40
CA GLY A 328 10.10 22.81 45.46
C GLY A 328 10.47 22.41 44.06
N LEU A 329 10.97 23.37 43.29
CA LEU A 329 11.44 23.18 41.92
C LEU A 329 12.74 23.96 41.71
N PHE A 330 13.74 23.34 41.09
CA PHE A 330 14.90 24.10 40.59
C PHE A 330 14.48 25.16 39.56
N THR A 331 15.04 26.38 39.67
CA THR A 331 14.69 27.50 38.78
C THR A 331 15.31 27.33 37.40
N SER A 332 14.89 28.13 36.42
CA SER A 332 15.53 28.16 35.10
C SER A 332 17.03 28.47 35.20
N ALA A 333 17.43 29.35 36.14
CA ALA A 333 18.83 29.65 36.41
C ALA A 333 19.64 28.41 36.85
N ALA A 334 19.04 27.53 37.66
CA ALA A 334 19.66 26.27 38.06
C ALA A 334 19.86 25.30 36.88
N TYR A 335 18.93 25.24 35.93
CA TYR A 335 19.07 24.38 34.74
C TYR A 335 20.08 24.94 33.72
N SER A 336 20.20 26.26 33.61
CA SER A 336 21.12 26.93 32.68
C SER A 336 22.55 27.07 33.22
N ALA A 337 22.77 26.93 34.53
CA ALA A 337 24.10 26.96 35.12
C ALA A 337 24.98 25.79 34.63
N ASN A 338 26.30 26.04 34.53
CA ASN A 338 27.25 24.96 34.28
C ASN A 338 27.30 24.03 35.50
N PRO A 339 27.09 22.71 35.36
CA PRO A 339 27.15 21.77 36.49
C PRO A 339 28.48 21.79 37.28
N VAL A 340 29.57 22.31 36.68
CA VAL A 340 30.87 22.51 37.34
C VAL A 340 30.86 23.67 38.34
N ASP A 341 29.88 24.56 38.27
CA ASP A 341 29.71 25.68 39.22
C ASP A 341 28.68 25.37 40.32
N ILE A 342 27.86 24.33 40.12
CA ILE A 342 26.81 23.96 41.06
C ILE A 342 27.41 23.14 42.23
N PRO A 343 27.24 23.58 43.49
CA PRO A 343 27.70 22.82 44.65
C PRO A 343 27.10 21.40 44.67
N LEU A 344 27.82 20.44 45.24
CA LEU A 344 27.62 18.98 45.16
C LEU A 344 27.98 18.41 43.78
N LEU A 345 27.47 19.00 42.69
CA LEU A 345 27.73 18.53 41.33
C LEU A 345 29.18 18.75 40.93
N ARG A 346 29.74 19.93 41.16
CA ARG A 346 31.14 20.25 40.83
C ARG A 346 32.14 19.23 41.36
N ARG A 347 31.96 18.79 42.61
CA ARG A 347 32.80 17.77 43.26
C ARG A 347 32.57 16.40 42.65
N LYS A 348 31.30 16.01 42.44
CA LYS A 348 30.92 14.75 41.79
C LYS A 348 31.53 14.64 40.39
N LEU A 349 31.41 15.69 39.59
CA LEU A 349 31.94 15.76 38.22
C LEU A 349 33.48 15.71 38.23
N ALA A 350 34.15 16.49 39.08
CA ALA A 350 35.60 16.47 39.19
C ALA A 350 36.15 15.07 39.52
N ARG A 351 35.47 14.34 40.42
CA ARG A 351 35.82 12.96 40.77
C ARG A 351 35.60 11.99 39.61
N VAL A 352 34.47 12.09 38.91
CA VAL A 352 34.20 11.25 37.72
C VAL A 352 35.26 11.49 36.64
N VAL A 353 35.62 12.75 36.37
CA VAL A 353 36.67 13.09 35.41
C VAL A 353 38.03 12.52 35.84
N ALA A 354 38.41 12.66 37.11
CA ALA A 354 39.66 12.11 37.64
C ALA A 354 39.69 10.57 37.53
N ARG A 355 38.56 9.90 37.85
CA ARG A 355 38.42 8.44 37.78
C ARG A 355 38.37 7.89 36.36
N ALA A 356 37.97 8.69 35.37
CA ALA A 356 37.99 8.32 33.96
C ALA A 356 39.41 8.11 33.41
N LYS A 357 40.44 8.64 34.10
CA LYS A 357 41.87 8.51 33.73
C LYS A 357 42.19 8.89 32.28
N LEU A 358 41.43 9.84 31.72
CA LEU A 358 41.69 10.40 30.38
C LEU A 358 42.69 11.55 30.48
N ALA A 359 43.58 11.68 29.49
CA ALA A 359 44.55 12.76 29.47
C ALA A 359 43.85 14.14 29.41
N PRO A 360 44.19 15.10 30.29
CA PRO A 360 43.64 16.45 30.25
C PRO A 360 43.84 17.10 28.88
N GLY A 361 42.79 17.70 28.33
CA GLY A 361 42.83 18.37 27.01
C GLY A 361 42.80 17.45 25.78
N SER A 362 42.85 16.13 25.95
CA SER A 362 42.66 15.18 24.85
C SER A 362 41.25 15.28 24.25
N HIS A 363 41.07 14.80 23.01
CA HIS A 363 39.75 14.76 22.36
C HIS A 363 38.72 14.01 23.22
N ALA A 364 39.08 12.82 23.74
CA ALA A 364 38.23 12.04 24.63
C ALA A 364 37.94 12.75 25.96
N GLY A 365 38.93 13.44 26.54
CA GLY A 365 38.76 14.23 27.76
C GLY A 365 37.79 15.41 27.57
N LYS A 366 37.93 16.17 26.48
CA LYS A 366 37.00 17.26 26.11
C LYS A 366 35.59 16.74 25.84
N ALA A 367 35.46 15.62 25.13
CA ALA A 367 34.17 14.98 24.86
C ALA A 367 33.48 14.50 26.14
N LEU A 368 34.23 13.93 27.10
CA LEU A 368 33.68 13.52 28.40
C LEU A 368 33.14 14.72 29.18
N ILE A 369 33.87 15.84 29.23
CA ILE A 369 33.41 17.07 29.89
C ILE A 369 32.12 17.56 29.24
N ASN A 370 32.07 17.62 27.91
CA ASN A 370 30.87 18.03 27.17
C ASN A 370 29.66 17.10 27.44
N ILE A 371 29.89 15.79 27.57
CA ILE A 371 28.84 14.82 27.95
C ILE A 371 28.31 15.13 29.35
N LEU A 372 29.18 15.42 30.32
CA LEU A 372 28.80 15.71 31.71
C LEU A 372 28.09 17.08 31.83
N GLU A 373 28.55 18.11 31.12
CA GLU A 373 27.94 19.44 31.09
C GLU A 373 26.53 19.41 30.48
N ASN A 374 26.31 18.55 29.49
CA ASN A 374 25.00 18.37 28.85
C ASN A 374 24.16 17.26 29.48
N TYR A 375 24.65 16.56 30.50
CA TYR A 375 23.89 15.50 31.17
C TYR A 375 22.63 16.09 31.84
N PRO A 376 21.49 15.36 31.90
CA PRO A 376 20.29 15.88 32.57
C PRO A 376 20.59 16.26 34.02
N ARG A 377 20.31 17.51 34.40
CA ARG A 377 20.68 18.07 35.72
C ARG A 377 20.06 17.27 36.87
N ASP A 378 18.78 16.92 36.72
CA ASP A 378 18.05 16.09 37.68
C ASP A 378 18.72 14.72 37.91
N GLU A 379 19.28 14.13 36.86
CA GLU A 379 19.99 12.87 36.97
C GLU A 379 21.37 13.06 37.62
N LEU A 380 22.08 14.15 37.33
CA LEU A 380 23.36 14.44 37.98
C LEU A 380 23.26 14.49 39.51
N PHE A 381 22.17 15.04 40.06
CA PHE A 381 21.94 15.05 41.51
C PHE A 381 21.74 13.63 42.07
N GLN A 382 20.99 12.80 41.37
CA GLN A 382 20.50 11.51 41.88
C GLN A 382 21.40 10.31 41.57
N THR A 383 22.23 10.40 40.54
CA THR A 383 23.10 9.30 40.11
C THR A 383 24.34 9.22 40.99
N THR A 384 24.80 8.00 41.26
CA THR A 384 26.05 7.74 42.00
C THR A 384 27.26 8.06 41.13
N GLU A 385 28.43 8.31 41.73
CA GLU A 385 29.66 8.54 40.96
C GLU A 385 30.00 7.34 40.04
N ASP A 386 29.74 6.11 40.50
CA ASP A 386 30.00 4.88 39.75
C ASP A 386 29.07 4.74 38.53
N ASP A 387 27.77 4.97 38.72
CA ASP A 387 26.78 4.92 37.65
C ASP A 387 27.01 6.04 36.63
N LEU A 388 27.38 7.24 37.11
CA LEU A 388 27.70 8.37 36.24
C LEU A 388 28.91 8.06 35.37
N LEU A 389 30.00 7.56 35.97
CA LEU A 389 31.20 7.19 35.24
C LEU A 389 30.91 6.12 34.19
N ARG A 390 30.22 5.05 34.57
CA ARG A 390 29.84 3.96 33.65
C ARG A 390 29.01 4.47 32.48
N THR A 391 28.01 5.31 32.76
CA THR A 391 27.11 5.85 31.74
C THR A 391 27.83 6.85 30.83
N ALA A 392 28.59 7.78 31.40
CA ALA A 392 29.33 8.79 30.65
C ALA A 392 30.38 8.17 29.72
N ILE A 393 31.11 7.14 30.18
CA ILE A 393 32.03 6.37 29.33
C ILE A 393 31.28 5.58 28.26
N GLY A 394 30.12 5.00 28.60
CA GLY A 394 29.25 4.35 27.63
C GLY A 394 28.80 5.29 26.51
N ILE A 395 28.44 6.54 26.85
CA ILE A 395 28.11 7.60 25.89
C ILE A 395 29.34 8.00 25.08
N LEU A 396 30.50 8.14 25.71
CA LEU A 396 31.76 8.46 25.02
C LEU A 396 32.10 7.40 23.94
N HIS A 397 31.85 6.12 24.21
CA HIS A 397 32.06 5.04 23.25
C HIS A 397 31.05 5.00 22.08
N LEU A 398 29.93 5.73 22.16
CA LEU A 398 29.05 5.94 21.02
C LEU A 398 29.75 6.80 19.96
N GLY A 399 30.44 7.88 20.37
CA GLY A 399 31.05 8.83 19.44
C GLY A 399 30.06 9.26 18.35
N ASP A 400 30.52 9.25 17.09
CA ASP A 400 29.68 9.52 15.91
C ASP A 400 29.01 8.26 15.34
N ARG A 401 29.08 7.13 16.04
CA ARG A 401 28.49 5.87 15.56
C ARG A 401 26.99 5.91 15.76
N GLN A 402 26.23 5.66 14.71
CA GLN A 402 24.76 5.54 14.74
C GLN A 402 24.30 4.22 15.38
N ARG A 403 24.66 4.00 16.65
CA ARG A 403 24.27 2.80 17.40
C ARG A 403 23.22 3.13 18.45
N PHE A 404 22.23 2.26 18.56
CA PHE A 404 21.25 2.30 19.62
C PHE A 404 21.89 1.89 20.95
N ARG A 405 21.59 2.63 22.04
CA ARG A 405 22.03 2.30 23.41
C ARG A 405 20.99 2.66 24.45
N LEU A 406 20.88 1.84 25.48
CA LEU A 406 20.05 2.05 26.66
C LEU A 406 20.92 2.05 27.93
N PHE A 407 20.77 3.11 28.75
CA PHE A 407 21.30 3.16 30.11
C PHE A 407 20.14 3.22 31.10
N VAL A 408 20.14 2.35 32.10
CA VAL A 408 19.07 2.26 33.10
C VAL A 408 19.64 2.54 34.49
N ARG A 409 19.01 3.46 35.22
CA ARG A 409 19.27 3.73 36.63
C ARG A 409 18.03 3.43 37.46
N ARG A 410 18.20 2.65 38.52
CA ARG A 410 17.15 2.40 39.52
C ARG A 410 17.19 3.48 40.60
N ASP A 411 16.04 4.08 40.92
CA ASP A 411 15.90 4.93 42.11
C ASP A 411 16.14 4.10 43.38
N PRO A 412 16.93 4.57 44.37
CA PRO A 412 17.20 3.82 45.60
C PRO A 412 15.95 3.42 46.39
N PHE A 413 14.85 4.17 46.27
CA PHE A 413 13.57 3.88 46.93
C PHE A 413 12.62 3.08 46.03
N GLU A 414 13.08 2.63 44.86
CA GLU A 414 12.31 1.87 43.87
C GLU A 414 11.03 2.57 43.36
N ARG A 415 10.97 3.90 43.44
CA ARG A 415 9.80 4.67 43.01
C ARG A 415 9.73 4.83 41.49
N PHE A 416 10.87 4.71 40.81
CA PHE A 416 10.98 4.77 39.36
C PHE A 416 12.32 4.22 38.85
N LEU A 417 12.39 3.97 37.55
CA LEU A 417 13.64 3.79 36.81
C LEU A 417 13.80 4.91 35.79
N SER A 418 15.03 5.41 35.65
CA SER A 418 15.42 6.39 34.64
C SER A 418 16.13 5.67 33.49
N CYS A 419 15.60 5.81 32.28
CA CYS A 419 16.07 5.14 31.07
C CYS A 419 16.58 6.19 30.09
N LEU A 420 17.89 6.28 29.90
CA LEU A 420 18.51 7.18 28.95
C LEU A 420 18.83 6.41 27.65
N ILE A 421 18.10 6.74 26.58
CA ILE A 421 18.19 6.11 25.27
C ILE A 421 18.93 7.04 24.32
N TYR A 422 19.88 6.46 23.59
CA TYR A 422 20.49 7.07 22.40
C TYR A 422 20.06 6.26 21.17
N ALA A 423 19.48 6.92 20.19
CA ALA A 423 19.01 6.29 18.95
C ALA A 423 19.32 7.17 17.74
N PRO A 424 19.51 6.61 16.52
CA PRO A 424 19.66 7.40 15.31
C PRO A 424 18.56 8.44 15.18
N ARG A 425 18.93 9.72 15.03
CA ARG A 425 17.99 10.85 15.04
C ARG A 425 16.88 10.69 14.02
N GLU A 426 17.21 10.18 12.84
CA GLU A 426 16.22 9.99 11.78
C GLU A 426 15.16 8.94 12.12
N ASN A 427 15.46 7.97 12.99
CA ASN A 427 14.51 6.91 13.35
C ASN A 427 13.49 7.38 14.40
N TYR A 428 13.76 8.49 15.10
CA TYR A 428 12.92 8.95 16.19
C TYR A 428 11.60 9.56 15.69
N THR A 429 10.49 8.92 16.06
CA THR A 429 9.11 9.40 15.82
C THR A 429 8.29 9.31 17.11
N THR A 430 7.14 10.00 17.14
CA THR A 430 6.19 9.93 18.25
C THR A 430 5.71 8.50 18.50
N ASP A 431 5.43 7.74 17.44
CA ASP A 431 4.97 6.35 17.55
C ASP A 431 6.05 5.44 18.12
N LEU A 432 7.30 5.61 17.67
CA LEU A 432 8.43 4.86 18.19
C LEU A 432 8.65 5.14 19.68
N ARG A 433 8.55 6.41 20.08
CA ARG A 433 8.60 6.81 21.49
C ARG A 433 7.52 6.10 22.32
N GLN A 434 6.28 6.07 21.84
CA GLN A 434 5.19 5.38 22.53
C GLN A 434 5.44 3.87 22.65
N LYS A 435 5.96 3.22 21.59
CA LYS A 435 6.38 1.82 21.63
C LYS A 435 7.47 1.59 22.68
N TRP A 436 8.49 2.44 22.75
CA TRP A 436 9.53 2.35 23.77
C TRP A 436 8.99 2.55 25.18
N GLN A 437 8.09 3.51 25.39
CA GLN A 437 7.41 3.71 26.67
C GLN A 437 6.63 2.46 27.09
N ALA A 438 5.91 1.82 26.17
CA ALA A 438 5.18 0.58 26.44
C ALA A 438 6.12 -0.58 26.81
N ILE A 439 7.17 -0.81 26.02
CA ILE A 439 8.17 -1.86 26.28
C ILE A 439 8.83 -1.67 27.66
N LEU A 440 9.24 -0.46 28.00
CA LEU A 440 9.89 -0.17 29.28
C LEU A 440 8.90 -0.26 30.45
N THR A 441 7.66 0.20 30.27
CA THR A 441 6.62 0.12 31.30
C THR A 441 6.27 -1.33 31.60
N GLU A 442 6.15 -2.17 30.57
CA GLU A 442 5.94 -3.61 30.73
C GLU A 442 7.15 -4.28 31.42
N ALA A 443 8.37 -4.04 30.91
CA ALA A 443 9.59 -4.68 31.39
C ALA A 443 9.88 -4.42 32.88
N PHE A 444 9.50 -3.24 33.40
CA PHE A 444 9.72 -2.89 34.80
C PHE A 444 8.49 -3.02 35.70
N ASN A 445 7.38 -3.56 35.20
CA ASN A 445 6.10 -3.59 35.91
C ASN A 445 5.67 -2.17 36.38
N GLY A 446 5.79 -1.22 35.46
CA GLY A 446 5.56 0.20 35.71
C GLY A 446 4.08 0.58 35.68
N THR A 447 3.72 1.63 36.41
CA THR A 447 2.34 2.16 36.46
C THR A 447 2.10 3.29 35.46
N SER A 448 3.16 4.01 35.09
CA SER A 448 3.13 5.11 34.13
C SER A 448 4.56 5.41 33.66
N SER A 449 4.69 6.15 32.55
CA SER A 449 5.98 6.65 32.11
C SER A 449 5.88 8.08 31.59
N GLU A 450 6.95 8.84 31.80
CA GLU A 450 7.15 10.19 31.26
C GLU A 450 8.41 10.21 30.41
N PHE A 451 8.47 11.15 29.48
CA PHE A 451 9.63 11.28 28.62
C PHE A 451 10.08 12.73 28.48
N ASN A 452 11.36 12.90 28.16
CA ASN A 452 11.94 14.13 27.67
C ASN A 452 12.86 13.78 26.50
N ALA A 453 12.67 14.42 25.35
CA ALA A 453 13.47 14.21 24.16
C ALA A 453 14.31 15.47 23.88
N GLN A 454 15.61 15.28 23.69
CA GLN A 454 16.52 16.33 23.26
C GLN A 454 17.10 16.00 21.90
N LEU A 455 16.76 16.84 20.92
CA LEU A 455 17.30 16.80 19.57
C LEU A 455 18.36 17.90 19.47
N SER A 456 19.55 17.55 18.99
CA SER A 456 20.68 18.46 18.81
C SER A 456 21.28 18.29 17.41
N GLU A 457 22.44 18.91 17.16
CA GLU A 457 23.23 18.70 15.95
C GLU A 457 23.80 17.28 15.84
N SER A 458 23.79 16.50 16.94
CA SER A 458 24.21 15.10 16.93
C SER A 458 23.35 14.24 15.98
N VAL A 459 23.99 13.24 15.37
CA VAL A 459 23.33 12.18 14.58
C VAL A 459 22.47 11.25 15.45
N LEU A 460 22.59 11.34 16.77
CA LEU A 460 21.79 10.60 17.74
C LEU A 460 20.77 11.53 18.42
N ALA A 461 19.52 11.09 18.50
CA ALA A 461 18.54 11.64 19.43
C ALA A 461 18.80 11.08 20.84
N ARG A 462 18.66 11.94 21.85
CA ARG A 462 18.71 11.55 23.26
C ARG A 462 17.32 11.59 23.87
N ILE A 463 16.84 10.45 24.35
CA ILE A 463 15.51 10.32 24.92
C ILE A 463 15.65 9.80 26.35
N MET A 464 15.14 10.56 27.31
CA MET A 464 15.05 10.13 28.70
C MET A 464 13.62 9.70 28.99
N ILE A 465 13.42 8.45 29.42
CA ILE A 465 12.13 7.91 29.83
C ILE A 465 12.20 7.56 31.32
N ILE A 466 11.29 8.12 32.11
CA ILE A 466 11.15 7.81 33.53
C ILE A 466 9.95 6.88 33.69
N VAL A 467 10.18 5.64 34.10
CA VAL A 467 9.13 4.63 34.34
C VAL A 467 8.84 4.55 35.83
N ARG A 468 7.59 4.81 36.23
CA ARG A 468 7.15 4.77 37.63
C ARG A 468 6.86 3.35 38.07
N THR A 469 7.34 2.97 39.25
CA THR A 469 7.23 1.61 39.78
C THR A 469 6.68 1.60 41.20
N LYS A 470 6.15 0.45 41.61
CA LYS A 470 5.76 0.21 43.01
C LYS A 470 6.98 -0.34 43.76
N PRO A 471 7.38 0.25 44.89
CA PRO A 471 8.52 -0.26 45.67
C PRO A 471 8.38 -1.75 46.00
N GLY A 472 9.44 -2.52 45.81
CA GLY A 472 9.48 -3.97 46.04
C GLY A 472 8.75 -4.82 44.99
N LYS A 473 8.32 -4.22 43.86
CA LYS A 473 7.57 -4.92 42.79
C LYS A 473 8.24 -4.86 41.41
N ILE A 474 9.49 -4.40 41.34
CA ILE A 474 10.27 -4.39 40.11
C ILE A 474 10.76 -5.83 39.84
N PRO A 475 10.43 -6.45 38.70
CA PRO A 475 10.90 -7.79 38.35
C PRO A 475 12.42 -7.78 38.04
N PRO A 476 13.11 -8.93 38.07
CA PRO A 476 14.47 -9.01 37.53
C PRO A 476 14.45 -8.72 36.02
N PHE A 477 15.40 -7.90 35.56
CA PHE A 477 15.51 -7.51 34.15
C PHE A 477 16.96 -7.51 33.66
N ASP A 478 17.16 -7.78 32.38
CA ASP A 478 18.43 -7.60 31.69
C ASP A 478 18.35 -6.38 30.75
N VAL A 479 19.23 -5.40 30.99
CA VAL A 479 19.31 -4.18 30.18
C VAL A 479 19.62 -4.49 28.72
N ARG A 480 20.39 -5.55 28.43
CA ARG A 480 20.75 -5.92 27.04
C ARG A 480 19.57 -6.48 26.26
N ASP A 481 18.73 -7.29 26.91
CA ASP A 481 17.51 -7.82 26.28
C ASP A 481 16.52 -6.68 25.96
N ILE A 482 16.33 -5.77 26.92
CA ILE A 482 15.49 -4.58 26.71
C ILE A 482 16.07 -3.69 25.60
N GLU A 483 17.39 -3.44 25.59
CA GLU A 483 18.06 -2.69 24.52
C GLU A 483 17.79 -3.31 23.14
N LEU A 484 17.85 -4.64 23.02
CA LEU A 484 17.56 -5.35 21.78
C LEU A 484 16.09 -5.20 21.36
N ARG A 485 15.14 -5.35 22.30
CA ARG A 485 13.71 -5.14 22.02
C ARG A 485 13.42 -3.72 21.53
N LEU A 486 14.01 -2.71 22.17
CA LEU A 486 13.85 -1.31 21.76
C LEU A 486 14.52 -1.01 20.41
N ALA A 487 15.70 -1.57 20.16
CA ALA A 487 16.41 -1.42 18.88
C ALA A 487 15.65 -2.09 17.74
N THR A 488 15.07 -3.27 17.96
CA THR A 488 14.20 -3.96 16.99
C THR A 488 12.96 -3.14 16.68
N ALA A 489 12.32 -2.55 17.70
CA ALA A 489 11.19 -1.65 17.48
C ALA A 489 11.56 -0.40 16.64
N ALA A 490 12.84 -0.02 16.62
CA ALA A 490 13.38 1.13 15.89
C ALA A 490 13.88 0.81 14.47
N ARG A 491 13.83 -0.46 14.03
CA ARG A 491 14.24 -0.86 12.69
C ARG A 491 13.24 -0.39 11.66
N ARG A 492 13.74 0.13 10.54
CA ARG A 492 12.91 0.47 9.38
C ARG A 492 12.74 -0.76 8.49
N TRP A 493 11.64 -0.79 7.76
CA TRP A 493 11.41 -1.80 6.72
C TRP A 493 12.57 -1.88 5.73
N ASP A 494 13.18 -0.74 5.39
CA ASP A 494 14.32 -0.66 4.47
C ASP A 494 15.59 -1.34 5.05
N ASP A 495 15.79 -1.29 6.38
CA ASP A 495 16.92 -1.96 7.04
C ASP A 495 16.75 -3.49 6.99
N ASP A 496 15.52 -3.96 7.25
CA ASP A 496 15.19 -5.38 7.17
C ASP A 496 15.23 -5.89 5.71
N LEU A 497 14.86 -5.05 4.73
CA LEU A 497 14.98 -5.39 3.31
C LEU A 497 16.44 -5.57 2.92
N LYS A 498 17.32 -4.66 3.34
CA LYS A 498 18.75 -4.78 3.09
C LYS A 498 19.28 -6.11 3.62
N GLN A 499 18.97 -6.45 4.87
CA GLN A 499 19.42 -7.71 5.45
C GLN A 499 18.85 -8.93 4.70
N ALA A 500 17.56 -8.91 4.37
CA ALA A 500 16.93 -10.01 3.63
C ALA A 500 17.55 -10.23 2.24
N LEU A 501 17.92 -9.15 1.54
CA LEU A 501 18.62 -9.23 0.26
C LEU A 501 20.06 -9.77 0.39
N LEU A 502 20.77 -9.40 1.44
CA LEU A 502 22.11 -9.93 1.72
C LEU A 502 22.06 -11.43 2.03
N ASP A 503 21.07 -11.86 2.82
CA ASP A 503 20.89 -13.25 3.20
C ASP A 503 20.51 -14.13 1.99
N ALA A 504 19.67 -13.62 1.08
CA ALA A 504 19.17 -14.38 -0.07
C ALA A 504 20.13 -14.39 -1.28
N ALA A 505 20.76 -13.25 -1.60
CA ALA A 505 21.57 -13.08 -2.82
C ALA A 505 23.08 -12.94 -2.56
N GLY A 506 23.52 -12.96 -1.29
CA GLY A 506 24.89 -12.67 -0.89
C GLY A 506 25.24 -11.18 -0.91
N GLU A 507 26.42 -10.83 -0.41
CA GLU A 507 26.75 -9.42 -0.11
C GLU A 507 26.82 -8.51 -1.34
N ALA A 508 27.49 -8.96 -2.41
CA ALA A 508 27.69 -8.13 -3.60
C ALA A 508 26.37 -7.85 -4.33
N ARG A 509 25.62 -8.91 -4.67
CA ARG A 509 24.35 -8.80 -5.38
C ARG A 509 23.25 -8.20 -4.51
N GLY A 510 23.20 -8.55 -3.21
CA GLY A 510 22.25 -7.96 -2.26
C GLY A 510 22.41 -6.44 -2.13
N ASN A 511 23.64 -5.92 -2.06
CA ASN A 511 23.89 -4.47 -2.04
C ASN A 511 23.58 -3.78 -3.37
N GLU A 512 23.73 -4.46 -4.51
CA GLU A 512 23.32 -3.95 -5.83
C GLU A 512 21.80 -3.82 -5.92
N LEU A 513 21.06 -4.90 -5.59
CA LEU A 513 19.60 -4.90 -5.56
C LEU A 513 19.06 -3.87 -4.56
N PHE A 514 19.67 -3.73 -3.39
CA PHE A 514 19.26 -2.73 -2.40
C PHE A 514 19.50 -1.29 -2.90
N ARG A 515 20.60 -1.03 -3.63
CA ARG A 515 20.81 0.29 -4.27
C ARG A 515 19.73 0.61 -5.30
N GLN A 516 19.30 -0.38 -6.08
CA GLN A 516 18.30 -0.19 -7.12
C GLN A 516 16.87 -0.08 -6.54
N PHE A 517 16.50 -0.96 -5.60
CA PHE A 517 15.10 -1.12 -5.14
C PHE A 517 14.84 -0.67 -3.71
N GLY A 518 15.86 -0.42 -2.89
CA GLY A 518 15.71 -0.23 -1.44
C GLY A 518 14.81 0.94 -1.02
N ARG A 519 14.63 1.94 -1.90
CA ARG A 519 13.70 3.07 -1.71
C ARG A 519 12.56 3.12 -2.74
N ALA A 520 12.41 2.06 -3.55
CA ALA A 520 11.44 2.03 -4.65
C ALA A 520 10.02 1.69 -4.18
N PHE A 521 9.86 1.07 -3.00
CA PHE A 521 8.58 0.57 -2.50
C PHE A 521 7.73 1.68 -1.85
N PRO A 522 6.43 1.79 -2.20
CA PRO A 522 5.51 2.74 -1.59
C PRO A 522 5.16 2.34 -0.15
N ALA A 523 4.62 3.29 0.63
CA ALA A 523 4.23 3.05 2.03
C ALA A 523 3.22 1.89 2.18
N GLY A 524 2.16 1.85 1.35
CA GLY A 524 1.15 0.79 1.42
C GLY A 524 1.72 -0.62 1.23
N TYR A 525 2.71 -0.80 0.34
CA TYR A 525 3.39 -2.09 0.19
C TYR A 525 4.14 -2.47 1.48
N ARG A 526 4.85 -1.52 2.08
CA ARG A 526 5.67 -1.75 3.29
C ARG A 526 4.85 -2.01 4.54
N GLU A 527 3.60 -1.56 4.57
CA GLU A 527 2.64 -1.84 5.64
C GLU A 527 2.07 -3.25 5.54
N GLU A 528 1.87 -3.76 4.32
CA GLU A 528 1.24 -5.06 4.09
C GLU A 528 2.24 -6.22 4.04
N PHE A 529 3.44 -6.00 3.49
CA PHE A 529 4.43 -7.04 3.27
C PHE A 529 5.64 -6.85 4.17
N ALA A 530 6.03 -7.92 4.86
CA ALA A 530 7.33 -7.98 5.53
C ALA A 530 8.46 -7.85 4.50
N ALA A 531 9.56 -7.20 4.88
CA ALA A 531 10.67 -6.92 3.96
C ALA A 531 11.26 -8.18 3.28
N ARG A 532 11.23 -9.33 3.96
CA ARG A 532 11.65 -10.62 3.38
C ARG A 532 10.76 -11.08 2.22
N ALA A 533 9.46 -10.77 2.26
CA ALA A 533 8.52 -11.12 1.18
C ALA A 533 8.75 -10.29 -0.09
N ALA A 534 9.46 -9.16 0.00
CA ALA A 534 9.81 -8.33 -1.15
C ALA A 534 11.02 -8.85 -1.96
N VAL A 535 11.78 -9.81 -1.42
CA VAL A 535 12.93 -10.41 -2.12
C VAL A 535 12.53 -11.08 -3.45
N PRO A 536 11.56 -12.01 -3.50
CA PRO A 536 11.12 -12.62 -4.77
C PRO A 536 10.51 -11.59 -5.74
N ASP A 537 9.85 -10.54 -5.24
CA ASP A 537 9.36 -9.43 -6.07
C ASP A 537 10.53 -8.70 -6.75
N ILE A 538 11.59 -8.38 -6.00
CA ILE A 538 12.81 -7.74 -6.53
C ILE A 538 13.49 -8.64 -7.56
N GLU A 539 13.61 -9.94 -7.29
CA GLU A 539 14.21 -10.89 -8.24
C GLU A 539 13.40 -11.00 -9.54
N THR A 540 12.08 -10.92 -9.45
CA THR A 540 11.19 -10.95 -10.61
C THR A 540 11.30 -9.65 -11.41
N MET A 541 11.23 -8.49 -10.74
CA MET A 541 11.41 -7.18 -11.37
C MET A 541 12.78 -7.01 -12.03
N ALA A 542 13.84 -7.56 -11.44
CA ALA A 542 15.19 -7.48 -11.98
C ALA A 542 15.38 -8.25 -13.30
N LYS A 543 14.44 -9.13 -13.68
CA LYS A 543 14.44 -9.86 -14.97
C LYS A 543 13.71 -9.11 -16.09
N LEU A 544 12.98 -8.04 -15.74
CA LEU A 544 12.19 -7.28 -16.72
C LEU A 544 13.10 -6.46 -17.65
N SER A 545 12.69 -6.34 -18.90
CA SER A 545 13.36 -5.53 -19.92
C SER A 545 12.35 -5.07 -20.98
N GLU A 546 12.71 -4.17 -21.88
CA GLU A 546 11.81 -3.79 -22.99
C GLU A 546 11.40 -4.99 -23.87
N GLY A 547 12.26 -6.01 -24.01
CA GLY A 547 11.96 -7.25 -24.74
C GLY A 547 11.14 -8.27 -23.94
N LYS A 548 11.08 -8.14 -22.61
CA LYS A 548 10.25 -8.95 -21.70
C LYS A 548 9.67 -8.00 -20.62
N PRO A 549 8.68 -7.17 -20.95
CA PRO A 549 8.17 -6.14 -20.05
C PRO A 549 7.23 -6.71 -18.98
N LEU A 550 6.87 -7.99 -19.09
CA LEU A 550 5.93 -8.67 -18.21
C LEU A 550 6.59 -9.91 -17.58
N ASP A 551 6.44 -10.06 -16.27
CA ASP A 551 6.71 -11.29 -15.54
C ASP A 551 5.66 -11.45 -14.44
N MET A 552 5.48 -12.64 -13.92
CA MET A 552 4.39 -12.94 -13.00
C MET A 552 4.70 -14.17 -12.18
N TYR A 553 4.05 -14.31 -11.04
CA TYR A 553 4.04 -15.59 -10.34
C TYR A 553 2.77 -15.78 -9.51
N LEU A 554 2.36 -17.04 -9.37
CA LEU A 554 1.26 -17.49 -8.52
C LEU A 554 1.81 -17.96 -7.17
N TYR A 555 1.13 -17.65 -6.06
CA TYR A 555 1.52 -18.10 -4.72
C TYR A 555 0.31 -18.25 -3.79
N ARG A 556 0.48 -18.98 -2.69
CA ARG A 556 -0.52 -19.09 -1.62
C ARG A 556 0.03 -18.44 -0.35
N PRO A 557 -0.65 -17.44 0.23
CA PRO A 557 -0.28 -16.92 1.55
C PRO A 557 -0.38 -18.02 2.62
N LEU A 558 0.53 -18.02 3.60
CA LEU A 558 0.60 -19.08 4.62
C LEU A 558 -0.70 -19.22 5.44
N GLU A 559 -1.38 -18.11 5.69
CA GLU A 559 -2.63 -18.04 6.47
C GLU A 559 -3.89 -18.19 5.60
N ALA A 560 -3.74 -18.37 4.29
CA ALA A 560 -4.86 -18.43 3.36
C ALA A 560 -5.60 -19.78 3.45
N ALA A 561 -6.92 -19.74 3.28
CA ALA A 561 -7.72 -20.95 3.13
C ALA A 561 -7.25 -21.77 1.89
N PRO A 562 -7.45 -23.10 1.86
CA PRO A 562 -6.96 -23.96 0.77
C PRO A 562 -7.37 -23.49 -0.64
N ALA A 563 -8.57 -22.94 -0.80
CA ALA A 563 -9.08 -22.45 -2.08
C ALA A 563 -8.61 -21.04 -2.48
N THR A 564 -7.85 -20.35 -1.61
CA THR A 564 -7.42 -18.96 -1.83
C THR A 564 -6.00 -18.93 -2.35
N VAL A 565 -5.79 -18.26 -3.48
CA VAL A 565 -4.46 -18.05 -4.08
C VAL A 565 -4.28 -16.57 -4.41
N ARG A 566 -3.03 -16.14 -4.57
CA ARG A 566 -2.69 -14.79 -5.01
C ARG A 566 -1.79 -14.85 -6.23
N PHE A 567 -1.97 -13.92 -7.15
CA PHE A 567 -1.22 -13.83 -8.40
C PHE A 567 -0.63 -12.44 -8.53
N LYS A 568 0.70 -12.35 -8.56
CA LYS A 568 1.41 -11.09 -8.80
C LYS A 568 1.80 -10.97 -10.25
N LEU A 569 1.45 -9.85 -10.83
CA LEU A 569 1.85 -9.46 -12.18
C LEU A 569 2.73 -8.22 -12.11
N PHE A 570 3.88 -8.27 -12.76
CA PHE A 570 4.89 -7.22 -12.79
C PHE A 570 5.02 -6.69 -14.21
N HIS A 571 4.79 -5.39 -14.39
CA HIS A 571 4.84 -4.78 -15.71
C HIS A 571 5.75 -3.54 -15.74
N LEU A 572 6.67 -3.52 -16.70
CA LEU A 572 7.61 -2.43 -16.93
C LEU A 572 6.95 -1.29 -17.72
N GLY A 573 7.08 -0.06 -17.25
CA GLY A 573 6.68 1.14 -17.99
C GLY A 573 5.22 1.58 -17.81
N GLY A 574 4.38 0.84 -17.08
CA GLY A 574 3.01 1.25 -16.77
C GLY A 574 2.15 0.14 -16.15
N PRO A 575 0.94 0.47 -15.64
CA PRO A 575 0.01 -0.53 -15.12
C PRO A 575 -0.58 -1.38 -16.26
N VAL A 576 -0.97 -2.61 -15.95
CA VAL A 576 -1.83 -3.41 -16.83
C VAL A 576 -3.28 -3.03 -16.57
N THR A 577 -4.06 -2.82 -17.64
CA THR A 577 -5.48 -2.51 -17.51
C THR A 577 -6.24 -3.72 -16.98
N LEU A 578 -6.99 -3.55 -15.90
CA LEU A 578 -7.82 -4.60 -15.33
C LEU A 578 -8.85 -5.16 -16.34
N SER A 579 -9.40 -4.32 -17.21
CA SER A 579 -10.33 -4.76 -18.25
C SER A 579 -9.70 -5.75 -19.24
N ASP A 580 -8.37 -5.73 -19.35
CA ASP A 580 -7.63 -6.63 -20.24
C ASP A 580 -7.27 -7.93 -19.50
N SER A 581 -6.91 -7.86 -18.22
CA SER A 581 -6.43 -9.02 -17.44
C SER A 581 -7.51 -9.81 -16.70
N LEU A 582 -8.55 -9.16 -16.17
CA LEU A 582 -9.60 -9.83 -15.40
C LEU A 582 -10.37 -10.88 -16.22
N PRO A 583 -10.79 -10.61 -17.47
CA PRO A 583 -11.46 -11.63 -18.28
C PRO A 583 -10.58 -12.85 -18.51
N MET A 584 -9.24 -12.68 -18.62
CA MET A 584 -8.31 -13.79 -18.79
C MET A 584 -8.31 -14.73 -17.59
N LEU A 585 -8.35 -14.18 -16.37
CA LEU A 585 -8.40 -14.96 -15.12
C LEU A 585 -9.75 -15.67 -14.97
N GLU A 586 -10.85 -14.99 -15.29
CA GLU A 586 -12.19 -15.57 -15.27
C GLU A 586 -12.36 -16.71 -16.30
N HIS A 587 -11.82 -16.52 -17.50
CA HIS A 587 -11.76 -17.56 -18.53
C HIS A 587 -10.84 -18.73 -18.15
N MET A 588 -9.92 -18.55 -17.19
CA MET A 588 -9.14 -19.64 -16.57
C MET A 588 -9.85 -20.32 -15.39
N GLY A 589 -11.06 -19.88 -15.05
CA GLY A 589 -11.88 -20.50 -14.01
C GLY A 589 -11.64 -19.92 -12.61
N LEU A 590 -10.91 -18.80 -12.51
CA LEU A 590 -10.61 -18.13 -11.25
C LEU A 590 -11.62 -17.02 -10.97
N LYS A 591 -12.01 -16.88 -9.71
CA LYS A 591 -12.82 -15.76 -9.25
C LYS A 591 -11.94 -14.74 -8.55
N VAL A 592 -11.80 -13.54 -9.12
CA VAL A 592 -11.03 -12.45 -8.53
C VAL A 592 -11.83 -11.82 -7.37
N LEU A 593 -11.18 -11.63 -6.22
CA LEU A 593 -11.76 -11.08 -5.00
C LEU A 593 -11.33 -9.63 -4.77
N ASP A 594 -10.03 -9.38 -4.86
CA ASP A 594 -9.41 -8.08 -4.61
C ASP A 594 -8.17 -7.90 -5.50
N GLU A 595 -7.78 -6.64 -5.67
CA GLU A 595 -6.52 -6.25 -6.30
C GLU A 595 -5.80 -5.26 -5.38
N ARG A 596 -4.48 -5.42 -5.28
CA ARG A 596 -3.59 -4.47 -4.62
C ARG A 596 -2.52 -3.98 -5.59
N PRO A 597 -2.69 -2.77 -6.16
CA PRO A 597 -1.73 -2.22 -7.10
C PRO A 597 -0.62 -1.43 -6.39
N TYR A 598 0.62 -1.63 -6.80
CA TYR A 598 1.78 -0.90 -6.30
C TYR A 598 2.61 -0.37 -7.46
N LYS A 599 2.90 0.93 -7.45
CA LYS A 599 3.83 1.55 -8.40
C LYS A 599 5.18 1.74 -7.72
N LEU A 600 6.22 1.13 -8.27
CA LEU A 600 7.58 1.24 -7.78
C LEU A 600 8.42 2.10 -8.72
N ASN A 601 9.37 2.82 -8.15
CA ASN A 601 10.33 3.65 -8.89
C ASN A 601 11.76 3.19 -8.58
N PRO A 602 12.26 2.12 -9.22
CA PRO A 602 13.64 1.67 -9.05
C PRO A 602 14.64 2.71 -9.57
N LEU A 603 15.79 2.83 -8.90
CA LEU A 603 16.83 3.77 -9.29
C LEU A 603 17.47 3.34 -10.63
N GLY A 604 17.46 4.22 -11.63
CA GLY A 604 18.09 3.95 -12.94
C GLY A 604 17.33 2.98 -13.83
N SER A 605 16.04 2.74 -13.57
CA SER A 605 15.16 1.92 -14.41
C SER A 605 13.78 2.58 -14.54
N PRO A 606 13.01 2.27 -15.61
CA PRO A 606 11.62 2.71 -15.71
C PRO A 606 10.77 2.21 -14.51
N PRO A 607 9.66 2.90 -14.19
CA PRO A 607 8.75 2.44 -13.15
C PRO A 607 8.22 1.03 -13.44
N VAL A 608 8.02 0.26 -12.37
CA VAL A 608 7.42 -1.08 -12.44
C VAL A 608 6.11 -1.08 -11.64
N CYS A 609 5.05 -1.59 -12.25
CA CYS A 609 3.77 -1.77 -11.58
C CYS A 609 3.61 -3.22 -11.16
N ILE A 610 3.25 -3.44 -9.90
CA ILE A 610 2.86 -4.74 -9.35
C ILE A 610 1.35 -4.74 -9.19
N HIS A 611 0.69 -5.75 -9.71
CA HIS A 611 -0.72 -6.03 -9.47
C HIS A 611 -0.81 -7.34 -8.70
N ASP A 612 -1.13 -7.29 -7.40
CA ASP A 612 -1.30 -8.48 -6.56
C ASP A 612 -2.79 -8.80 -6.40
N LEU A 613 -3.23 -9.85 -7.09
CA LEU A 613 -4.64 -10.22 -7.25
C LEU A 613 -4.99 -11.37 -6.31
N GLY A 614 -5.95 -11.16 -5.41
CA GLY A 614 -6.53 -12.21 -4.57
C GLY A 614 -7.61 -12.97 -5.33
N MET A 615 -7.52 -14.30 -5.38
CA MET A 615 -8.41 -15.14 -6.19
C MET A 615 -8.88 -16.39 -5.45
N LEU A 616 -10.06 -16.88 -5.83
CA LEU A 616 -10.57 -18.18 -5.43
C LEU A 616 -10.50 -19.17 -6.58
N VAL A 617 -9.99 -20.35 -6.25
CA VAL A 617 -10.06 -21.58 -7.04
C VAL A 617 -11.29 -22.37 -6.58
N SER A 618 -11.94 -23.15 -7.46
CA SER A 618 -13.12 -23.91 -7.05
C SER A 618 -12.79 -24.96 -5.99
N ALA A 619 -13.76 -25.34 -5.15
CA ALA A 619 -13.54 -26.28 -4.05
C ALA A 619 -13.16 -27.70 -4.51
N ARG A 620 -13.50 -28.10 -5.74
CA ARG A 620 -13.08 -29.38 -6.34
C ARG A 620 -11.59 -29.35 -6.75
N GLU A 621 -11.07 -28.16 -6.97
CA GLU A 621 -9.69 -27.87 -7.39
C GLU A 621 -8.82 -27.39 -6.20
N SER A 622 -9.39 -27.20 -4.99
CA SER A 622 -8.67 -26.67 -3.83
C SER A 622 -7.78 -27.70 -3.11
N GLU A 623 -7.99 -28.99 -3.36
CA GLU A 623 -7.11 -30.10 -2.93
C GLU A 623 -5.81 -30.19 -3.76
N LEU A 624 -5.64 -29.34 -4.78
CA LEU A 624 -4.49 -29.37 -5.69
C LEU A 624 -3.21 -28.81 -5.05
N GLU A 625 -2.07 -29.47 -5.32
CA GLU A 625 -0.73 -28.95 -5.06
C GLU A 625 -0.42 -27.79 -6.02
N ILE A 626 -0.48 -26.56 -5.51
CA ILE A 626 -0.28 -25.34 -6.30
C ILE A 626 1.13 -25.28 -6.91
N ASP A 627 2.14 -25.87 -6.27
CA ASP A 627 3.51 -25.90 -6.80
C ASP A 627 3.60 -26.50 -8.21
N SER A 628 2.74 -27.48 -8.52
CA SER A 628 2.65 -28.07 -9.87
C SER A 628 1.88 -27.20 -10.87
N LEU A 629 1.02 -26.30 -10.38
CA LEU A 629 0.15 -25.44 -11.17
C LEU A 629 0.82 -24.11 -11.54
N HIS A 630 1.72 -23.57 -10.69
CA HIS A 630 2.36 -22.27 -10.85
C HIS A 630 2.87 -22.03 -12.29
N HIS A 631 3.82 -22.85 -12.74
CA HIS A 631 4.45 -22.67 -14.05
C HIS A 631 3.47 -22.84 -15.22
N MET A 632 2.52 -23.79 -15.12
CA MET A 632 1.54 -24.05 -16.17
C MET A 632 0.57 -22.89 -16.32
N PHE A 633 0.09 -22.36 -15.19
CA PHE A 633 -0.79 -21.20 -15.14
C PHE A 633 -0.10 -19.94 -15.63
N GLU A 634 1.10 -19.64 -15.14
CA GLU A 634 1.90 -18.47 -15.53
C GLU A 634 2.21 -18.49 -17.04
N THR A 635 2.60 -19.65 -17.57
CA THR A 635 2.85 -19.82 -19.01
C THR A 635 1.58 -19.61 -19.83
N ALA A 636 0.47 -20.23 -19.42
CA ALA A 636 -0.81 -20.07 -20.11
C ALA A 636 -1.28 -18.60 -20.09
N PHE A 637 -1.20 -17.94 -18.94
CA PHE A 637 -1.60 -16.54 -18.79
C PHE A 637 -0.74 -15.65 -19.69
N GLY A 638 0.59 -15.82 -19.68
CA GLY A 638 1.49 -15.09 -20.57
C GLY A 638 1.17 -15.29 -22.06
N GLN A 639 0.80 -16.50 -22.48
CA GLN A 639 0.42 -16.80 -23.87
C GLN A 639 -0.95 -16.20 -24.26
N VAL A 640 -1.91 -16.18 -23.35
CA VAL A 640 -3.21 -15.50 -23.58
C VAL A 640 -3.00 -13.99 -23.63
N PHE A 641 -2.21 -13.45 -22.71
CA PHE A 641 -1.87 -12.02 -22.64
C PHE A 641 -1.14 -11.53 -23.91
N SER A 642 -0.19 -12.32 -24.44
CA SER A 642 0.49 -12.01 -25.69
C SER A 642 -0.36 -12.28 -26.95
N GLY A 643 -1.57 -12.81 -26.78
CA GLY A 643 -2.47 -13.19 -27.88
C GLY A 643 -2.03 -14.42 -28.68
N ALA A 644 -1.04 -15.19 -28.20
CA ALA A 644 -0.62 -16.45 -28.81
C ALA A 644 -1.66 -17.56 -28.62
N VAL A 645 -2.49 -17.46 -27.57
CA VAL A 645 -3.64 -18.32 -27.28
C VAL A 645 -4.91 -17.45 -27.25
N GLU A 646 -6.07 -18.03 -27.55
CA GLU A 646 -7.36 -17.31 -27.45
C GLU A 646 -7.77 -17.09 -25.98
N ASN A 647 -8.45 -15.97 -25.73
CA ASN A 647 -9.02 -15.66 -24.44
C ASN A 647 -10.49 -16.14 -24.40
N ASP A 648 -10.69 -17.42 -24.11
CA ASP A 648 -12.01 -18.07 -24.03
C ASP A 648 -12.06 -19.11 -22.91
N ASP A 649 -13.25 -19.65 -22.61
CA ASP A 649 -13.47 -20.55 -21.47
C ASP A 649 -12.80 -21.93 -21.62
N PHE A 650 -12.19 -22.27 -22.77
CA PHE A 650 -11.30 -23.43 -22.84
C PHE A 650 -10.09 -23.27 -21.90
N ASN A 651 -9.69 -22.05 -21.56
CA ASN A 651 -8.58 -21.79 -20.65
C ASN A 651 -8.84 -22.31 -19.22
N ARG A 652 -10.09 -22.60 -18.84
CA ARG A 652 -10.43 -23.27 -17.57
C ARG A 652 -9.74 -24.64 -17.43
N LEU A 653 -9.47 -25.30 -18.55
CA LEU A 653 -8.80 -26.62 -18.57
C LEU A 653 -7.35 -26.56 -18.05
N VAL A 654 -6.73 -25.38 -17.99
CA VAL A 654 -5.43 -25.21 -17.35
C VAL A 654 -5.50 -25.64 -15.88
N VAL A 655 -6.56 -25.21 -15.18
CA VAL A 655 -6.79 -25.54 -13.77
C VAL A 655 -7.58 -26.85 -13.65
N ALA A 656 -8.73 -26.95 -14.33
CA ALA A 656 -9.66 -28.07 -14.19
C ALA A 656 -9.10 -29.41 -14.70
N ALA A 657 -8.31 -29.38 -15.78
CA ALA A 657 -7.77 -30.59 -16.41
C ALA A 657 -6.25 -30.73 -16.28
N ARG A 658 -5.53 -29.72 -15.76
CA ARG A 658 -4.05 -29.68 -15.69
C ARG A 658 -3.40 -29.85 -17.06
N LEU A 659 -3.98 -29.20 -18.06
CA LEU A 659 -3.48 -29.23 -19.43
C LEU A 659 -2.75 -27.92 -19.76
N PRO A 660 -1.54 -27.99 -20.35
CA PRO A 660 -0.87 -26.79 -20.83
C PRO A 660 -1.68 -26.17 -21.99
N ALA A 661 -1.65 -24.85 -22.11
CA ALA A 661 -2.44 -24.12 -23.10
C ALA A 661 -2.24 -24.59 -24.54
N GLU A 662 -1.03 -25.06 -24.87
CA GLU A 662 -0.71 -25.63 -26.17
C GLU A 662 -1.45 -26.94 -26.47
N GLU A 663 -1.78 -27.76 -25.46
CA GLU A 663 -2.60 -28.97 -25.65
C GLU A 663 -4.09 -28.63 -25.73
N ILE A 664 -4.54 -27.64 -24.96
CA ILE A 664 -5.91 -27.14 -24.99
C ILE A 664 -6.29 -26.65 -26.41
N VAL A 665 -5.33 -26.12 -27.18
CA VAL A 665 -5.53 -25.73 -28.59
C VAL A 665 -6.09 -26.88 -29.44
N ILE A 666 -5.76 -28.13 -29.16
CA ILE A 666 -6.30 -29.30 -29.89
C ILE A 666 -7.82 -29.39 -29.68
N LEU A 667 -8.27 -29.33 -28.42
CA LEU A 667 -9.70 -29.38 -28.09
C LEU A 667 -10.44 -28.15 -28.64
N ARG A 668 -9.82 -26.98 -28.52
CA ARG A 668 -10.36 -25.74 -29.08
C ARG A 668 -10.55 -25.86 -30.61
N ALA A 669 -9.56 -26.36 -31.32
CA ALA A 669 -9.64 -26.54 -32.77
C ALA A 669 -10.73 -27.55 -33.18
N TYR A 670 -10.87 -28.67 -32.47
CA TYR A 670 -11.98 -29.61 -32.70
C TYR A 670 -13.34 -28.96 -32.44
N ALA A 671 -13.49 -28.14 -31.39
CA ALA A 671 -14.73 -27.41 -31.14
C ALA A 671 -15.07 -26.40 -32.25
N LYS A 672 -14.07 -25.68 -32.78
CA LYS A 672 -14.25 -24.78 -33.94
C LYS A 672 -14.68 -25.57 -35.19
N PHE A 673 -14.12 -26.76 -35.40
CA PHE A 673 -14.57 -27.66 -36.45
C PHE A 673 -16.02 -28.13 -36.24
N LEU A 674 -16.40 -28.48 -35.01
CA LEU A 674 -17.79 -28.85 -34.67
C LEU A 674 -18.79 -27.76 -35.01
N ARG A 675 -18.44 -26.50 -34.75
CA ARG A 675 -19.24 -25.35 -35.17
C ARG A 675 -19.44 -25.32 -36.70
N GLN A 676 -18.36 -25.51 -37.46
CA GLN A 676 -18.40 -25.48 -38.93
C GLN A 676 -19.21 -26.62 -39.57
N ILE A 677 -19.39 -27.74 -38.88
CA ILE A 677 -20.24 -28.86 -39.34
C ILE A 677 -21.69 -28.78 -38.84
N GLY A 678 -22.05 -27.72 -38.12
CA GLY A 678 -23.41 -27.50 -37.62
C GLY A 678 -23.78 -28.34 -36.39
N PHE A 679 -22.81 -28.64 -35.52
CA PHE A 679 -23.10 -29.32 -34.26
C PHE A 679 -24.05 -28.47 -33.39
N ALA A 680 -25.13 -29.08 -32.90
CA ALA A 680 -26.27 -28.34 -32.34
C ALA A 680 -26.01 -27.65 -30.99
N LEU A 681 -24.92 -28.00 -30.30
CA LEU A 681 -24.57 -27.45 -28.98
C LEU A 681 -23.61 -26.28 -29.13
N SER A 682 -23.81 -25.23 -28.31
CA SER A 682 -23.01 -24.01 -28.37
C SER A 682 -21.57 -24.24 -27.90
N GLN A 683 -20.65 -23.37 -28.33
CA GLN A 683 -19.26 -23.41 -27.88
C GLN A 683 -19.16 -23.30 -26.35
N ALA A 684 -19.95 -22.40 -25.73
CA ALA A 684 -19.98 -22.24 -24.27
C ALA A 684 -20.41 -23.53 -23.55
N PHE A 685 -21.36 -24.29 -24.11
CA PHE A 685 -21.76 -25.58 -23.55
C PHE A 685 -20.65 -26.63 -23.68
N ILE A 686 -19.94 -26.65 -24.81
CA ILE A 686 -18.78 -27.54 -25.02
C ILE A 686 -17.66 -27.23 -24.03
N GLU A 687 -17.31 -25.94 -23.86
CA GLU A 687 -16.30 -25.47 -22.92
C GLU A 687 -16.65 -25.88 -21.48
N ALA A 688 -17.89 -25.63 -21.05
CA ALA A 688 -18.38 -26.01 -19.73
C ALA A 688 -18.36 -27.55 -19.53
N THR A 689 -18.73 -28.33 -20.54
CA THR A 689 -18.71 -29.79 -20.49
C THR A 689 -17.30 -30.32 -20.28
N LEU A 690 -16.32 -29.84 -21.07
CA LEU A 690 -14.93 -30.27 -20.95
C LEU A 690 -14.34 -29.89 -19.60
N ALA A 691 -14.67 -28.70 -19.08
CA ALA A 691 -14.22 -28.27 -17.76
C ALA A 691 -14.84 -29.11 -16.62
N ALA A 692 -16.13 -29.44 -16.71
CA ALA A 692 -16.82 -30.28 -15.72
C ALA A 692 -16.26 -31.72 -15.69
N HIS A 693 -15.82 -32.22 -16.84
CA HIS A 693 -15.24 -33.55 -17.04
C HIS A 693 -13.74 -33.49 -17.39
N GLY A 694 -12.98 -32.69 -16.64
CA GLY A 694 -11.55 -32.43 -16.89
C GLY A 694 -10.67 -33.69 -17.00
N ASP A 695 -11.01 -34.76 -16.29
CA ASP A 695 -10.31 -36.04 -16.39
C ASP A 695 -10.52 -36.73 -17.75
N ILE A 696 -11.72 -36.66 -18.32
CA ILE A 696 -12.01 -37.17 -19.68
C ILE A 696 -11.33 -36.29 -20.72
N ALA A 697 -11.35 -34.96 -20.56
CA ALA A 697 -10.63 -34.03 -21.42
C ALA A 697 -9.12 -34.35 -21.48
N ARG A 698 -8.51 -34.67 -20.33
CA ARG A 698 -7.11 -35.13 -20.26
C ARG A 698 -6.91 -36.44 -21.01
N GLN A 699 -7.78 -37.43 -20.79
CA GLN A 699 -7.69 -38.72 -21.50
C GLN A 699 -7.82 -38.57 -23.03
N LEU A 700 -8.67 -37.65 -23.51
CA LEU A 700 -8.80 -37.34 -24.94
C LEU A 700 -7.48 -36.80 -25.52
N ILE A 701 -6.81 -35.89 -24.80
CA ILE A 701 -5.50 -35.39 -25.20
C ILE A 701 -4.43 -36.49 -25.18
N GLU A 702 -4.43 -37.36 -24.17
CA GLU A 702 -3.50 -38.49 -24.11
C GLU A 702 -3.73 -39.47 -25.27
N LEU A 703 -4.98 -39.77 -25.62
CA LEU A 703 -5.31 -40.55 -26.82
C LEU A 703 -4.77 -39.86 -28.09
N PHE A 704 -4.95 -38.54 -28.22
CA PHE A 704 -4.44 -37.78 -29.35
C PHE A 704 -2.91 -37.90 -29.46
N LYS A 705 -2.17 -37.74 -28.36
CA LYS A 705 -0.71 -37.92 -28.33
C LYS A 705 -0.31 -39.34 -28.73
N LEU A 706 -0.92 -40.36 -28.13
CA LEU A 706 -0.65 -41.78 -28.46
C LEU A 706 -0.85 -42.08 -29.96
N ARG A 707 -1.86 -41.48 -30.58
CA ARG A 707 -2.14 -41.66 -32.02
C ARG A 707 -1.13 -40.94 -32.91
N PHE A 708 -0.75 -39.71 -32.59
CA PHE A 708 -0.09 -38.83 -33.56
C PHE A 708 1.36 -38.45 -33.25
N ASP A 709 1.88 -38.74 -32.05
CA ASP A 709 3.27 -38.46 -31.70
C ASP A 709 4.23 -39.21 -32.65
N PRO A 710 5.06 -38.48 -33.43
CA PRO A 710 6.04 -39.08 -34.34
C PRO A 710 7.10 -39.92 -33.65
N GLU A 711 7.40 -39.64 -32.37
CA GLU A 711 8.39 -40.36 -31.57
C GLU A 711 7.77 -41.52 -30.75
N GLY A 712 6.47 -41.77 -30.90
CA GLY A 712 5.77 -42.83 -30.19
C GLY A 712 6.27 -44.24 -30.53
N GLY A 713 6.58 -45.05 -29.50
CA GLY A 713 7.13 -46.40 -29.64
C GLY A 713 6.17 -47.44 -30.25
N THR A 714 6.68 -48.66 -30.48
CA THR A 714 5.97 -49.77 -31.18
C THR A 714 4.68 -50.23 -30.49
N GLY A 715 4.48 -49.94 -29.20
CA GLY A 715 3.26 -50.23 -28.44
C GLY A 715 2.16 -49.15 -28.52
N ALA A 716 2.38 -48.04 -29.23
CA ALA A 716 1.46 -46.91 -29.26
C ALA A 716 0.06 -47.25 -29.80
N VAL A 717 -0.02 -48.15 -30.80
CA VAL A 717 -1.31 -48.58 -31.38
C VAL A 717 -2.15 -49.36 -30.37
N ALA A 718 -1.54 -50.31 -29.65
CA ALA A 718 -2.22 -51.09 -28.62
C ALA A 718 -2.64 -50.19 -27.44
N SER A 719 -1.77 -49.25 -27.05
CA SER A 719 -2.04 -48.29 -25.98
C SER A 719 -3.16 -47.32 -26.36
N ALA A 720 -3.20 -46.84 -27.60
CA ALA A 720 -4.30 -46.01 -28.11
C ALA A 720 -5.64 -46.77 -28.07
N ALA A 721 -5.67 -48.04 -28.49
CA ALA A 721 -6.88 -48.86 -28.42
C ALA A 721 -7.34 -49.11 -26.97
N GLN A 722 -6.41 -49.25 -26.02
CA GLN A 722 -6.73 -49.34 -24.59
C GLN A 722 -7.26 -48.01 -24.06
N SER A 723 -6.66 -46.89 -24.46
CA SER A 723 -7.11 -45.55 -24.08
C SER A 723 -8.50 -45.24 -24.62
N THR A 724 -8.84 -45.62 -25.85
CA THR A 724 -10.20 -45.51 -26.39
C THR A 724 -11.21 -46.24 -25.51
N ARG A 725 -10.94 -47.52 -25.16
CA ARG A 725 -11.83 -48.29 -24.27
C ARG A 725 -11.98 -47.68 -22.87
N ALA A 726 -10.90 -47.12 -22.34
CA ALA A 726 -10.93 -46.45 -21.03
C ALA A 726 -11.80 -45.17 -21.09
N ILE A 727 -11.70 -44.39 -22.16
CA ILE A 727 -12.55 -43.22 -22.39
C ILE A 727 -14.00 -43.67 -22.56
N GLU A 728 -14.29 -44.68 -23.37
CA GLU A 728 -15.64 -45.22 -23.55
C GLU A 728 -16.28 -45.65 -22.22
N SER A 729 -15.51 -46.31 -21.35
CA SER A 729 -15.97 -46.68 -20.00
C SER A 729 -16.18 -45.45 -19.09
N ALA A 730 -15.32 -44.44 -19.18
CA ALA A 730 -15.51 -43.19 -18.43
C ALA A 730 -16.78 -42.44 -18.89
N LEU A 731 -17.11 -42.51 -20.18
CA LEU A 731 -18.31 -41.90 -20.76
C LEU A 731 -19.61 -42.56 -20.26
N GLU A 732 -19.58 -43.85 -19.88
CA GLU A 732 -20.75 -44.51 -19.25
C GLU A 732 -21.12 -43.88 -17.90
N GLY A 733 -20.18 -43.19 -17.24
CA GLY A 733 -20.40 -42.48 -15.99
C GLY A 733 -20.95 -41.06 -16.13
N VAL A 734 -21.18 -40.56 -17.36
CA VAL A 734 -21.67 -39.19 -17.59
C VAL A 734 -23.20 -39.17 -17.56
N GLU A 735 -23.78 -38.57 -16.51
CA GLU A 735 -25.23 -38.56 -16.28
C GLU A 735 -26.02 -37.72 -17.30
N ASN A 736 -25.43 -36.62 -17.78
CA ASN A 736 -26.09 -35.70 -18.72
C ASN A 736 -25.86 -36.14 -20.18
N LEU A 737 -26.94 -36.51 -20.87
CA LEU A 737 -26.88 -36.96 -22.27
C LEU A 737 -26.28 -35.94 -23.25
N SER A 738 -26.48 -34.64 -23.00
CA SER A 738 -25.89 -33.60 -23.85
C SER A 738 -24.38 -33.50 -23.64
N GLU A 739 -23.90 -33.68 -22.41
CA GLU A 739 -22.47 -33.70 -22.06
C GLU A 739 -21.79 -34.95 -22.64
N ASP A 740 -22.40 -36.12 -22.48
CA ASP A 740 -21.95 -37.39 -23.08
C ASP A 740 -21.82 -37.24 -24.61
N ARG A 741 -22.82 -36.64 -25.26
CA ARG A 741 -22.80 -36.38 -26.71
C ARG A 741 -21.62 -35.50 -27.13
N VAL A 742 -21.29 -34.46 -26.36
CA VAL A 742 -20.10 -33.62 -26.64
C VAL A 742 -18.85 -34.48 -26.58
N LEU A 743 -18.62 -35.19 -25.48
CA LEU A 743 -17.38 -35.93 -25.25
C LEU A 743 -17.20 -37.08 -26.26
N ARG A 744 -18.28 -37.79 -26.61
CA ARG A 744 -18.27 -38.80 -27.70
C ARG A 744 -17.92 -38.20 -29.05
N GLN A 745 -18.40 -36.99 -29.33
CA GLN A 745 -18.09 -36.32 -30.58
C GLN A 745 -16.60 -35.94 -30.67
N PHE A 746 -15.97 -35.54 -29.55
CA PHE A 746 -14.52 -35.31 -29.49
C PHE A 746 -13.72 -36.59 -29.74
N LEU A 747 -14.10 -37.69 -29.08
CA LEU A 747 -13.49 -39.00 -29.31
C LEU A 747 -13.55 -39.38 -30.79
N ALA A 748 -14.73 -39.26 -31.40
CA ALA A 748 -14.93 -39.58 -32.81
C ALA A 748 -14.11 -38.68 -33.76
N LEU A 749 -13.94 -37.39 -33.45
CA LEU A 749 -13.09 -36.50 -34.25
C LEU A 749 -11.61 -36.87 -34.17
N ILE A 750 -11.12 -37.25 -32.99
CA ILE A 750 -9.74 -37.73 -32.81
C ILE A 750 -9.50 -39.00 -33.62
N GLU A 751 -10.46 -39.92 -33.63
CA GLU A 751 -10.39 -41.17 -34.39
C GLU A 751 -10.52 -40.97 -35.90
N ALA A 752 -11.33 -40.00 -36.34
CA ALA A 752 -11.49 -39.60 -37.74
C ALA A 752 -10.29 -38.78 -38.26
N THR A 753 -9.42 -38.28 -37.38
CA THR A 753 -8.20 -37.58 -37.77
C THR A 753 -7.18 -38.58 -38.32
N SER A 754 -6.64 -38.27 -39.50
CA SER A 754 -5.66 -39.10 -40.20
C SER A 754 -4.23 -38.55 -40.09
N ARG A 755 -4.08 -37.22 -40.05
CA ARG A 755 -2.79 -36.51 -39.92
C ARG A 755 -2.98 -35.20 -39.18
N THR A 756 -1.93 -34.76 -38.50
CA THR A 756 -1.86 -33.44 -37.87
C THR A 756 -0.41 -32.94 -37.85
N ASN A 757 -0.23 -31.62 -37.89
CA ASN A 757 1.09 -30.98 -37.82
C ASN A 757 1.43 -30.47 -36.41
N PHE A 758 0.73 -30.94 -35.36
CA PHE A 758 0.91 -30.44 -33.99
C PHE A 758 2.38 -30.49 -33.48
N TRP A 759 3.16 -31.50 -33.87
CA TRP A 759 4.58 -31.63 -33.50
C TRP A 759 5.54 -30.90 -34.45
N ARG A 760 5.03 -30.34 -35.55
CA ARG A 760 5.83 -29.74 -36.62
C ARG A 760 6.45 -28.43 -36.14
N ARG A 761 7.76 -28.29 -36.31
CA ARG A 761 8.51 -27.06 -35.96
C ARG A 761 8.92 -26.24 -37.19
N ASP A 762 9.13 -24.95 -36.99
CA ASP A 762 9.71 -24.07 -38.00
C ASP A 762 11.24 -24.23 -38.09
N ALA A 763 11.88 -23.54 -39.03
CA ALA A 763 13.33 -23.59 -39.22
C ALA A 763 14.14 -23.09 -38.00
N HIS A 764 13.50 -22.38 -37.08
CA HIS A 764 14.09 -21.87 -35.84
C HIS A 764 13.76 -22.76 -34.63
N GLY A 765 13.14 -23.93 -34.85
CA GLY A 765 12.76 -24.87 -33.79
C GLY A 765 11.50 -24.48 -33.01
N ARG A 766 10.79 -23.41 -33.40
CA ARG A 766 9.55 -22.98 -32.75
C ARG A 766 8.37 -23.79 -33.27
N ARG A 767 7.35 -24.01 -32.44
CA ARG A 767 6.08 -24.61 -32.90
C ARG A 767 5.38 -23.66 -33.88
N ARG A 768 4.56 -24.23 -34.76
CA ARG A 768 3.73 -23.44 -35.68
C ARG A 768 2.66 -22.66 -34.90
N SER A 769 2.33 -21.45 -35.37
CA SER A 769 1.26 -20.59 -34.84
C SER A 769 -0.15 -21.05 -35.27
N PHE A 770 -0.24 -22.19 -35.95
CA PHE A 770 -1.44 -22.81 -36.45
C PHE A 770 -1.30 -24.34 -36.34
N VAL A 771 -2.43 -25.02 -36.21
CA VAL A 771 -2.51 -26.49 -36.23
C VAL A 771 -3.49 -26.94 -37.31
N SER A 772 -3.17 -28.04 -37.97
CA SER A 772 -3.94 -28.62 -39.07
C SER A 772 -4.38 -30.03 -38.71
N PHE A 773 -5.59 -30.38 -39.10
CA PHE A 773 -6.18 -31.71 -38.94
C PHE A 773 -6.71 -32.17 -40.29
N LYS A 774 -6.18 -33.28 -40.78
CA LYS A 774 -6.71 -33.96 -41.98
C LYS A 774 -7.71 -35.02 -41.54
N PHE A 775 -8.98 -34.82 -41.82
CA PHE A 775 -10.05 -35.74 -41.49
C PHE A 775 -10.31 -36.73 -42.63
N ASP A 776 -10.74 -37.93 -42.23
CA ASP A 776 -11.55 -38.84 -43.05
C ASP A 776 -13.04 -38.48 -42.82
N PRO A 777 -13.68 -37.71 -43.72
CA PRO A 777 -15.05 -37.22 -43.52
C PRO A 777 -16.08 -38.34 -43.41
N GLY A 778 -15.77 -39.53 -43.96
CA GLY A 778 -16.63 -40.71 -43.87
C GLY A 778 -16.79 -41.23 -42.43
N LYS A 779 -15.78 -41.00 -41.58
CA LYS A 779 -15.77 -41.41 -40.17
C LYS A 779 -16.32 -40.36 -39.21
N VAL A 780 -16.55 -39.12 -39.67
CA VAL A 780 -17.07 -38.04 -38.81
C VAL A 780 -18.59 -38.22 -38.60
N PRO A 781 -19.05 -38.47 -37.36
CA PRO A 781 -20.49 -38.63 -37.09
C PRO A 781 -21.26 -37.34 -37.33
N GLY A 782 -22.43 -37.44 -37.96
CA GLY A 782 -23.33 -36.31 -38.19
C GLY A 782 -22.89 -35.31 -39.27
N LEU A 783 -21.82 -35.60 -40.02
CA LEU A 783 -21.35 -34.71 -41.08
C LEU A 783 -22.36 -34.61 -42.25
N PRO A 784 -22.77 -33.40 -42.70
CA PRO A 784 -23.73 -33.22 -43.79
C PRO A 784 -23.22 -33.74 -45.15
N GLU A 785 -24.13 -34.28 -45.96
CA GLU A 785 -23.83 -34.69 -47.34
C GLU A 785 -23.70 -33.50 -48.31
N PRO A 786 -22.87 -33.62 -49.38
CA PRO A 786 -21.99 -34.72 -49.73
C PRO A 786 -20.70 -34.67 -48.92
N LYS A 787 -20.21 -35.83 -48.46
CA LYS A 787 -18.94 -35.94 -47.76
C LYS A 787 -17.76 -35.94 -48.75
N PRO A 788 -16.80 -34.99 -48.66
CA PRO A 788 -15.56 -35.04 -49.43
C PRO A 788 -14.74 -36.29 -49.09
N MET A 789 -13.81 -36.69 -49.97
CA MET A 789 -12.86 -37.77 -49.66
C MET A 789 -11.87 -37.34 -48.58
N PHE A 790 -11.41 -36.09 -48.62
CA PHE A 790 -10.51 -35.52 -47.62
C PHE A 790 -10.93 -34.10 -47.26
N GLU A 791 -10.77 -33.78 -45.98
CA GLU A 791 -10.99 -32.45 -45.44
C GLU A 791 -9.82 -32.06 -44.55
N ILE A 792 -9.16 -30.94 -44.85
CA ILE A 792 -8.11 -30.38 -44.01
C ILE A 792 -8.68 -29.13 -43.33
N PHE A 793 -8.75 -29.15 -42.00
CA PHE A 793 -9.09 -27.98 -41.19
C PHE A 793 -7.81 -27.37 -40.61
N VAL A 794 -7.66 -26.06 -40.71
CA VAL A 794 -6.53 -25.30 -40.16
C VAL A 794 -7.05 -24.30 -39.16
N TYR A 795 -6.56 -24.38 -37.93
CA TYR A 795 -6.92 -23.49 -36.83
C TYR A 795 -5.71 -22.64 -36.42
N SER A 796 -5.95 -21.35 -36.23
CA SER A 796 -5.02 -20.39 -35.63
C SER A 796 -5.79 -19.37 -34.79
N THR A 797 -5.09 -18.64 -33.93
CA THR A 797 -5.67 -17.46 -33.26
C THR A 797 -5.92 -16.30 -34.23
N ARG A 798 -5.27 -16.31 -35.41
CA ARG A 798 -5.39 -15.26 -36.44
C ARG A 798 -6.39 -15.57 -37.55
N PHE A 799 -6.56 -16.84 -37.89
CA PHE A 799 -7.44 -17.29 -38.98
C PHE A 799 -7.95 -18.73 -38.77
N GLU A 800 -9.00 -19.11 -39.49
CA GLU A 800 -9.46 -20.49 -39.64
C GLU A 800 -9.62 -20.81 -41.13
N GLY A 801 -9.38 -22.05 -41.53
CA GLY A 801 -9.48 -22.45 -42.94
C GLY A 801 -9.86 -23.92 -43.14
N VAL A 802 -10.50 -24.20 -44.28
CA VAL A 802 -10.88 -25.55 -44.70
C VAL A 802 -10.45 -25.79 -46.14
N HIS A 803 -9.93 -26.98 -46.43
CA HIS A 803 -9.74 -27.47 -47.79
C HIS A 803 -10.47 -28.80 -47.97
N LEU A 804 -11.42 -28.82 -48.91
CA LEU A 804 -12.30 -29.94 -49.20
C LEU A 804 -11.93 -30.55 -50.55
N ARG A 805 -11.71 -31.87 -50.58
CA ARG A 805 -11.25 -32.58 -51.78
C ARG A 805 -12.11 -33.79 -52.09
N GLY A 806 -12.66 -33.88 -53.30
CA GLY A 806 -13.52 -34.97 -53.74
C GLY A 806 -12.80 -36.28 -54.11
N GLY A 807 -11.47 -36.28 -54.20
CA GLY A 807 -10.67 -37.45 -54.58
C GLY A 807 -9.17 -37.19 -54.52
N LYS A 808 -8.34 -38.18 -54.88
CA LYS A 808 -6.87 -38.07 -54.80
C LYS A 808 -6.28 -37.03 -55.76
N VAL A 809 -6.87 -36.87 -56.94
CA VAL A 809 -6.48 -35.87 -57.94
C VAL A 809 -7.65 -34.92 -58.14
N ALA A 810 -7.51 -33.71 -57.63
CA ALA A 810 -8.58 -32.70 -57.62
C ALA A 810 -8.00 -31.29 -57.71
N ARG A 811 -8.76 -30.35 -58.28
CA ARG A 811 -8.33 -28.95 -58.43
C ARG A 811 -9.47 -27.98 -58.11
N GLY A 812 -9.11 -26.87 -57.48
CA GLY A 812 -9.97 -25.70 -57.36
C GLY A 812 -9.38 -24.60 -56.48
N GLY A 813 -10.09 -23.48 -56.46
CA GLY A 813 -9.60 -22.23 -55.87
C GLY A 813 -9.74 -22.13 -54.34
N LEU A 814 -8.94 -21.24 -53.74
CA LEU A 814 -8.98 -20.89 -52.31
C LEU A 814 -9.65 -19.54 -52.11
N ARG A 815 -10.78 -19.50 -51.41
CA ARG A 815 -11.54 -18.27 -51.15
C ARG A 815 -11.10 -17.59 -49.85
N TRP A 816 -10.95 -16.26 -49.88
CA TRP A 816 -10.98 -15.48 -48.65
C TRP A 816 -12.45 -15.15 -48.34
N SER A 817 -13.00 -15.80 -47.32
CA SER A 817 -14.39 -15.67 -46.90
C SER A 817 -14.55 -14.56 -45.86
N ASP A 818 -15.70 -13.89 -45.90
CA ASP A 818 -16.21 -12.94 -44.91
C ASP A 818 -17.24 -13.58 -43.96
N ARG A 819 -17.40 -14.91 -44.01
CA ARG A 819 -18.41 -15.68 -43.24
C ARG A 819 -17.78 -16.53 -42.13
N PRO A 820 -17.33 -15.95 -41.00
CA PRO A 820 -16.66 -16.72 -39.94
C PRO A 820 -17.54 -17.83 -39.34
N GLU A 821 -18.86 -17.65 -39.35
CA GLU A 821 -19.82 -18.57 -38.77
C GLU A 821 -20.01 -19.87 -39.56
N ASP A 822 -19.91 -19.82 -40.89
CA ASP A 822 -20.26 -20.96 -41.75
C ASP A 822 -19.47 -21.03 -43.07
N PHE A 823 -18.24 -20.52 -43.10
CA PHE A 823 -17.39 -20.56 -44.30
C PHE A 823 -17.19 -21.98 -44.83
N ARG A 824 -17.23 -23.02 -44.00
CA ARG A 824 -17.20 -24.41 -44.49
C ARG A 824 -18.39 -24.74 -45.38
N THR A 825 -19.59 -24.30 -45.01
CA THR A 825 -20.80 -24.49 -45.81
C THR A 825 -20.71 -23.75 -47.14
N GLU A 826 -20.16 -22.53 -47.13
CA GLU A 826 -19.86 -21.78 -48.35
C GLU A 826 -18.89 -22.57 -49.26
N VAL A 827 -17.75 -23.02 -48.71
CA VAL A 827 -16.74 -23.77 -49.46
C VAL A 827 -17.30 -25.08 -50.00
N LEU A 828 -18.09 -25.82 -49.21
CA LEU A 828 -18.75 -27.05 -49.64
C LEU A 828 -19.72 -26.81 -50.81
N GLY A 829 -20.49 -25.72 -50.79
CA GLY A 829 -21.35 -25.32 -51.91
C GLY A 829 -20.54 -25.08 -53.20
N LEU A 830 -19.36 -24.48 -53.08
CA LEU A 830 -18.45 -24.26 -54.22
C LEU A 830 -17.81 -25.55 -54.73
N VAL A 831 -17.47 -26.50 -53.85
CA VAL A 831 -17.01 -27.84 -54.26
C VAL A 831 -18.04 -28.53 -55.14
N LYS A 832 -19.33 -28.50 -54.75
CA LYS A 832 -20.42 -29.11 -55.54
C LYS A 832 -20.44 -28.58 -56.96
N ALA A 833 -20.38 -27.25 -57.12
CA ALA A 833 -20.33 -26.62 -58.43
C ALA A 833 -19.06 -27.02 -59.20
N GLN A 834 -17.91 -27.11 -58.52
CA GLN A 834 -16.64 -27.47 -59.15
C GLN A 834 -16.60 -28.94 -59.62
N MET A 835 -17.24 -29.86 -58.88
CA MET A 835 -17.33 -31.27 -59.28
C MET A 835 -18.13 -31.44 -60.58
N VAL A 836 -19.19 -30.67 -60.78
CA VAL A 836 -19.94 -30.64 -62.06
C VAL A 836 -19.11 -29.99 -63.16
N LYS A 837 -18.39 -28.90 -62.85
CA LYS A 837 -17.56 -28.15 -63.81
C LYS A 837 -16.38 -28.96 -64.35
N ASN A 838 -15.72 -29.73 -63.49
CA ASN A 838 -14.49 -30.45 -63.83
C ASN A 838 -14.71 -31.81 -64.51
N ALA A 839 -15.95 -32.32 -64.58
CA ALA A 839 -16.26 -33.68 -65.03
C ALA A 839 -15.70 -34.05 -66.42
N VAL A 840 -15.32 -33.07 -67.25
CA VAL A 840 -14.74 -33.25 -68.58
C VAL A 840 -13.20 -33.09 -68.61
N ILE A 841 -12.55 -32.60 -67.54
CA ILE A 841 -11.12 -32.21 -67.51
C ILE A 841 -10.30 -32.99 -66.45
N VAL A 842 -10.83 -33.14 -65.24
CA VAL A 842 -10.15 -33.78 -64.08
C VAL A 842 -11.19 -34.63 -63.35
N PRO A 843 -10.87 -35.80 -62.76
CA PRO A 843 -11.89 -36.72 -62.28
C PRO A 843 -12.88 -36.11 -61.28
N VAL A 844 -12.42 -35.17 -60.44
CA VAL A 844 -13.20 -34.52 -59.38
C VAL A 844 -12.69 -33.09 -59.06
N GLY A 845 -13.46 -32.34 -58.27
CA GLY A 845 -13.13 -30.98 -57.82
C GLY A 845 -12.59 -30.89 -56.39
N SER A 846 -11.88 -29.79 -56.10
CA SER A 846 -11.57 -29.35 -54.74
C SER A 846 -11.95 -27.89 -54.54
N LYS A 847 -12.03 -27.46 -53.29
CA LYS A 847 -12.15 -26.05 -52.94
C LYS A 847 -11.60 -25.85 -51.55
N GLY A 848 -10.99 -24.70 -51.30
CA GLY A 848 -10.71 -24.27 -49.94
C GLY A 848 -11.20 -22.87 -49.67
N GLY A 849 -11.17 -22.50 -48.41
CA GLY A 849 -11.39 -21.13 -48.00
C GLY A 849 -10.90 -20.88 -46.58
N PHE A 850 -10.58 -19.63 -46.29
CA PHE A 850 -10.15 -19.19 -44.97
C PHE A 850 -10.82 -17.87 -44.59
N VAL A 851 -10.88 -17.61 -43.29
CA VAL A 851 -11.47 -16.41 -42.69
C VAL A 851 -10.49 -15.83 -41.65
N LEU A 852 -10.43 -14.51 -41.56
CA LEU A 852 -9.63 -13.82 -40.54
C LEU A 852 -10.43 -13.67 -39.24
N LYS A 853 -9.79 -13.92 -38.10
CA LYS A 853 -10.37 -13.77 -36.76
C LYS A 853 -10.05 -12.41 -36.14
N ARG A 854 -8.84 -11.92 -36.41
CA ARG A 854 -8.31 -10.65 -35.87
C ARG A 854 -7.96 -9.70 -37.01
N ALA A 855 -8.91 -9.46 -37.91
CA ALA A 855 -8.71 -8.57 -39.03
C ALA A 855 -8.53 -7.12 -38.54
N PRO A 856 -7.51 -6.38 -39.03
CA PRO A 856 -7.43 -4.93 -38.84
C PRO A 856 -8.71 -4.22 -39.32
N PRO A 857 -9.00 -3.02 -38.81
CA PRO A 857 -10.14 -2.24 -39.28
C PRO A 857 -10.09 -2.06 -40.81
N VAL A 858 -11.22 -2.25 -41.49
CA VAL A 858 -11.30 -2.16 -42.97
C VAL A 858 -10.87 -0.77 -43.50
N ALA A 859 -10.91 0.27 -42.65
CA ALA A 859 -10.40 1.60 -42.94
C ALA A 859 -8.88 1.63 -43.21
N ASP A 860 -8.10 0.73 -42.59
CA ASP A 860 -6.68 0.55 -42.87
C ASP A 860 -6.49 -0.60 -43.89
N ARG A 861 -6.74 -0.26 -45.15
CA ARG A 861 -6.73 -1.21 -46.27
C ARG A 861 -5.38 -1.93 -46.41
N ASP A 862 -4.28 -1.24 -46.16
CA ASP A 862 -2.93 -1.81 -46.31
C ASP A 862 -2.64 -2.81 -45.19
N ALA A 863 -2.99 -2.50 -43.94
CA ALA A 863 -2.86 -3.45 -42.84
C ALA A 863 -3.77 -4.66 -43.03
N PHE A 864 -5.02 -4.45 -43.46
CA PHE A 864 -5.99 -5.53 -43.72
C PHE A 864 -5.49 -6.50 -44.80
N LEU A 865 -4.99 -5.97 -45.93
CA LEU A 865 -4.45 -6.80 -47.01
C LEU A 865 -3.19 -7.55 -46.57
N ARG A 866 -2.29 -6.89 -45.83
CA ARG A 866 -1.05 -7.50 -45.31
C ARG A 866 -1.35 -8.68 -44.38
N GLU A 867 -2.33 -8.51 -43.49
CA GLU A 867 -2.77 -9.59 -42.59
C GLU A 867 -3.41 -10.74 -43.38
N GLY A 868 -4.26 -10.44 -44.36
CA GLY A 868 -4.86 -11.43 -45.25
C GLY A 868 -3.82 -12.26 -46.00
N ILE A 869 -2.78 -11.62 -46.56
CA ILE A 869 -1.67 -12.31 -47.24
C ILE A 869 -0.88 -13.17 -46.26
N ALA A 870 -0.58 -12.67 -45.06
CA ALA A 870 0.15 -13.43 -44.05
C ALA A 870 -0.61 -14.69 -43.61
N CYS A 871 -1.90 -14.56 -43.31
CA CYS A 871 -2.77 -15.70 -42.96
C CYS A 871 -2.97 -16.66 -44.13
N TYR A 872 -3.07 -16.17 -45.38
CA TYR A 872 -3.13 -17.03 -46.57
C TYR A 872 -1.87 -17.89 -46.72
N LYS A 873 -0.68 -17.31 -46.52
CA LYS A 873 0.59 -18.04 -46.54
C LYS A 873 0.62 -19.11 -45.44
N ASP A 874 0.25 -18.77 -44.22
CA ASP A 874 0.21 -19.73 -43.10
C ASP A 874 -0.85 -20.83 -43.30
N TYR A 875 -1.99 -20.50 -43.93
CA TYR A 875 -3.00 -21.47 -44.32
C TYR A 875 -2.42 -22.50 -45.32
N LEU A 876 -1.72 -22.04 -46.36
CA LEU A 876 -1.06 -22.93 -47.32
C LEU A 876 0.02 -23.79 -46.66
N ARG A 877 0.82 -23.22 -45.75
CA ARG A 877 1.77 -23.98 -44.94
C ARG A 877 1.06 -25.08 -44.16
N GLY A 878 -0.08 -24.78 -43.53
CA GLY A 878 -0.90 -25.78 -42.83
C GLY A 878 -1.40 -26.91 -43.73
N LEU A 879 -1.79 -26.60 -44.98
CA LEU A 879 -2.16 -27.63 -45.95
C LEU A 879 -0.98 -28.52 -46.34
N LEU A 880 0.18 -27.93 -46.62
CA LEU A 880 1.38 -28.67 -47.04
C LEU A 880 2.00 -29.47 -45.90
N ASP A 881 1.84 -29.02 -44.65
CA ASP A 881 2.35 -29.74 -43.47
C ASP A 881 1.76 -31.14 -43.30
N VAL A 882 0.57 -31.39 -43.86
CA VAL A 882 -0.10 -32.69 -43.80
C VAL A 882 -0.23 -33.38 -45.17
N THR A 883 0.45 -32.86 -46.19
CA THR A 883 0.44 -33.38 -47.56
C THR A 883 1.79 -34.01 -47.92
N ASP A 884 1.80 -35.24 -48.44
CA ASP A 884 3.08 -35.88 -48.83
C ASP A 884 3.74 -35.10 -49.98
N ASN A 885 5.06 -35.20 -50.11
CA ASN A 885 5.79 -34.66 -51.25
C ASN A 885 6.22 -35.78 -52.21
N ARG A 886 6.63 -35.42 -53.43
CA ARG A 886 7.19 -36.36 -54.43
C ARG A 886 8.60 -35.94 -54.82
N VAL A 887 9.59 -36.80 -54.54
CA VAL A 887 10.98 -36.59 -54.94
C VAL A 887 11.34 -37.66 -55.97
N GLY A 888 11.31 -37.27 -57.26
CA GLY A 888 11.41 -38.23 -58.37
C GLY A 888 10.21 -39.17 -58.41
N GLU A 889 10.46 -40.47 -58.28
CA GLU A 889 9.42 -41.52 -58.20
C GLU A 889 9.03 -41.88 -56.75
N THR A 890 9.70 -41.32 -55.75
CA THR A 890 9.48 -41.65 -54.34
C THR A 890 8.53 -40.65 -53.68
N ILE A 891 7.53 -41.16 -52.96
CA ILE A 891 6.66 -40.35 -52.10
C ILE A 891 7.33 -40.19 -50.74
N VAL A 892 7.49 -38.95 -50.31
CA VAL A 892 8.14 -38.58 -49.04
C VAL A 892 7.09 -38.01 -48.10
N ALA A 893 6.96 -38.60 -46.91
CA ALA A 893 6.05 -38.12 -45.88
C ALA A 893 6.49 -36.74 -45.33
N PRO A 894 5.56 -35.90 -44.85
CA PRO A 894 5.93 -34.68 -44.14
C PRO A 894 6.75 -35.01 -42.88
N PRO A 895 7.78 -34.20 -42.56
CA PRO A 895 8.55 -34.39 -41.34
C PRO A 895 7.66 -34.18 -40.10
N GLN A 896 7.91 -34.95 -39.04
CA GLN A 896 7.21 -34.83 -37.75
C GLN A 896 5.68 -35.01 -37.85
N VAL A 897 5.21 -35.81 -38.82
CA VAL A 897 3.79 -36.15 -38.98
C VAL A 897 3.62 -37.67 -39.07
N LYS A 898 2.81 -38.22 -38.17
CA LYS A 898 2.41 -39.63 -38.21
C LYS A 898 1.18 -39.82 -39.09
N ARG A 899 1.27 -40.72 -40.07
CA ARG A 899 0.24 -40.96 -41.10
C ARG A 899 -0.64 -42.16 -40.73
N HIS A 900 -1.96 -42.00 -40.80
CA HIS A 900 -2.95 -43.08 -40.61
C HIS A 900 -3.78 -43.37 -41.87
N ASP A 901 -3.41 -42.75 -43.00
CA ASP A 901 -3.99 -42.92 -44.33
C ASP A 901 -2.91 -43.34 -45.35
N ALA A 902 -3.32 -43.61 -46.59
CA ALA A 902 -2.42 -43.93 -47.69
C ALA A 902 -1.66 -42.67 -48.19
N ASP A 903 -0.69 -42.89 -49.08
CA ASP A 903 0.05 -41.81 -49.73
C ASP A 903 -0.88 -40.82 -50.46
N ASP A 904 -0.58 -39.54 -50.26
CA ASP A 904 -1.34 -38.39 -50.74
C ASP A 904 -0.41 -37.22 -51.14
N PRO A 905 0.31 -37.35 -52.28
CA PRO A 905 1.30 -36.36 -52.71
C PRO A 905 0.74 -35.20 -53.55
N TYR A 906 -0.57 -35.20 -53.85
CA TYR A 906 -1.15 -34.30 -54.83
C TYR A 906 -2.01 -33.20 -54.18
N LEU A 907 -1.52 -31.96 -54.19
CA LEU A 907 -2.30 -30.79 -53.78
C LEU A 907 -2.09 -29.67 -54.79
N VAL A 908 -3.17 -29.19 -55.39
CA VAL A 908 -3.17 -28.07 -56.34
C VAL A 908 -4.20 -27.06 -55.90
N VAL A 909 -3.81 -25.79 -55.92
CA VAL A 909 -4.67 -24.67 -55.55
C VAL A 909 -4.87 -23.73 -56.74
N ALA A 910 -5.83 -22.83 -56.63
CA ALA A 910 -6.04 -21.76 -57.61
C ALA A 910 -6.55 -20.51 -56.91
N ALA A 911 -6.52 -19.38 -57.62
CA ALA A 911 -7.14 -18.16 -57.13
C ALA A 911 -8.68 -18.25 -57.13
N ASP A 912 -9.32 -17.54 -56.20
CA ASP A 912 -10.77 -17.32 -56.12
C ASP A 912 -11.07 -15.88 -55.64
N LYS A 913 -12.32 -15.61 -55.26
CA LYS A 913 -12.75 -14.35 -54.64
C LYS A 913 -11.84 -14.04 -53.44
N GLY A 914 -11.30 -12.82 -53.43
CA GLY A 914 -10.41 -12.30 -52.39
C GLY A 914 -8.95 -12.79 -52.47
N THR A 915 -8.61 -13.71 -53.39
CA THR A 915 -7.25 -14.23 -53.58
C THR A 915 -6.77 -14.15 -55.02
N ALA A 916 -7.44 -13.33 -55.86
CA ALA A 916 -7.18 -13.19 -57.29
C ALA A 916 -5.71 -12.95 -57.65
N THR A 917 -4.99 -12.17 -56.84
CA THR A 917 -3.58 -11.80 -57.03
C THR A 917 -2.62 -12.66 -56.19
N PHE A 918 -3.09 -13.71 -55.52
CA PHE A 918 -2.30 -14.44 -54.51
C PHE A 918 -1.58 -15.68 -55.06
N SER A 919 -1.74 -16.02 -56.34
CA SER A 919 -1.09 -17.21 -56.94
C SER A 919 0.43 -17.18 -56.80
N ASP A 920 1.08 -16.02 -56.95
CA ASP A 920 2.54 -15.90 -56.77
C ASP A 920 2.96 -16.22 -55.32
N PHE A 921 2.16 -15.84 -54.31
CA PHE A 921 2.43 -16.22 -52.93
C PHE A 921 2.29 -17.73 -52.72
N ALA A 922 1.33 -18.38 -53.37
CA ALA A 922 1.16 -19.81 -53.24
C ALA A 922 2.31 -20.61 -53.86
N ASN A 923 2.77 -20.20 -55.05
CA ASN A 923 3.92 -20.79 -55.71
C ASN A 923 5.21 -20.58 -54.91
N ALA A 924 5.41 -19.40 -54.31
CA ALA A 924 6.53 -19.16 -53.42
C ALA A 924 6.52 -20.08 -52.16
N ILE A 925 5.35 -20.41 -51.61
CA ILE A 925 5.23 -21.37 -50.50
C ILE A 925 5.51 -22.81 -50.98
N SER A 926 5.09 -23.18 -52.19
CA SER A 926 5.44 -24.46 -52.81
C SER A 926 6.97 -24.62 -52.94
N GLU A 927 7.66 -23.58 -53.41
CA GLU A 927 9.12 -23.52 -53.49
C GLU A 927 9.78 -23.57 -52.10
N GLU A 928 9.26 -22.85 -51.11
CA GLU A 928 9.73 -22.91 -49.70
C GLU A 928 9.75 -24.35 -49.17
N TYR A 929 8.78 -25.17 -49.58
CA TYR A 929 8.64 -26.57 -49.14
C TYR A 929 9.38 -27.56 -50.04
N GLY A 930 9.98 -27.10 -51.16
CA GLY A 930 10.47 -27.98 -52.21
C GLY A 930 9.38 -28.90 -52.75
N PHE A 931 8.12 -28.44 -52.75
CA PHE A 931 6.99 -29.24 -53.19
C PHE A 931 7.06 -29.46 -54.70
N TRP A 932 6.85 -30.70 -55.14
CA TRP A 932 7.18 -31.16 -56.50
C TRP A 932 6.50 -30.42 -57.65
N LEU A 933 5.39 -29.73 -57.38
CA LEU A 933 4.71 -28.90 -58.38
C LEU A 933 5.37 -27.54 -58.60
N GLY A 934 6.20 -27.04 -57.67
CA GLY A 934 6.89 -25.76 -57.82
C GLY A 934 5.94 -24.62 -58.18
N ASP A 935 6.22 -23.98 -59.31
CA ASP A 935 5.45 -22.88 -59.92
C ASP A 935 4.10 -23.29 -60.53
N ALA A 936 3.84 -24.60 -60.66
CA ALA A 936 2.56 -25.15 -61.10
C ALA A 936 1.61 -25.47 -59.93
N PHE A 937 2.00 -25.20 -58.68
CA PHE A 937 1.17 -25.47 -57.51
C PHE A 937 -0.12 -24.65 -57.49
N ALA A 938 -0.03 -23.38 -57.88
CA ALA A 938 -1.16 -22.49 -58.07
C ALA A 938 -1.24 -22.02 -59.53
N SER A 939 -2.39 -22.23 -60.16
CA SER A 939 -2.60 -21.72 -61.52
C SER A 939 -2.87 -20.21 -61.52
N GLY A 940 -2.21 -19.46 -62.41
CA GLY A 940 -2.26 -18.00 -62.50
C GLY A 940 -1.01 -17.34 -61.89
N GLY A 941 -0.96 -16.00 -61.85
CA GLY A 941 0.21 -15.26 -61.38
C GLY A 941 1.15 -14.83 -62.51
N SER A 942 2.31 -14.30 -62.15
CA SER A 942 3.30 -13.71 -63.07
C SER A 942 3.85 -14.68 -64.12
N ALA A 943 3.86 -15.98 -63.84
CA ALA A 943 4.30 -17.03 -64.77
C ALA A 943 3.16 -17.67 -65.60
N GLY A 944 1.90 -17.30 -65.36
CA GLY A 944 0.71 -17.88 -66.01
C GLY A 944 -0.05 -16.91 -66.93
N TYR A 945 -1.11 -17.40 -67.59
CA TYR A 945 -2.01 -16.57 -68.39
C TYR A 945 -3.05 -15.87 -67.51
N ASP A 946 -3.14 -14.53 -67.58
CA ASP A 946 -4.22 -13.78 -66.95
C ASP A 946 -5.53 -13.99 -67.72
N HIS A 947 -6.36 -14.89 -67.20
CA HIS A 947 -7.63 -15.27 -67.82
C HIS A 947 -8.62 -14.11 -67.95
N LYS A 948 -8.53 -13.08 -67.08
CA LYS A 948 -9.43 -11.92 -67.11
C LYS A 948 -8.96 -10.89 -68.14
N VAL A 949 -7.66 -10.60 -68.19
CA VAL A 949 -7.06 -9.71 -69.20
C VAL A 949 -7.21 -10.31 -70.60
N MET A 950 -7.04 -11.62 -70.74
CA MET A 950 -7.19 -12.31 -72.02
C MET A 950 -8.67 -12.64 -72.36
N GLY A 951 -9.59 -12.46 -71.41
CA GLY A 951 -11.02 -12.78 -71.56
C GLY A 951 -11.28 -14.24 -71.89
N ILE A 952 -10.49 -15.18 -71.35
CA ILE A 952 -10.54 -16.60 -71.71
C ILE A 952 -11.93 -17.18 -71.39
N THR A 953 -12.48 -16.86 -70.22
CA THR A 953 -13.81 -17.33 -69.82
C THR A 953 -14.90 -16.79 -70.74
N ALA A 954 -14.86 -15.48 -71.02
CA ALA A 954 -15.80 -14.83 -71.94
C ALA A 954 -15.72 -15.44 -73.34
N ARG A 955 -14.52 -15.64 -73.89
CA ARG A 955 -14.32 -16.27 -75.21
C ARG A 955 -14.91 -17.67 -75.25
N GLY A 956 -14.63 -18.49 -74.25
CA GLY A 956 -15.19 -19.85 -74.15
C GLY A 956 -16.72 -19.84 -74.06
N ALA A 957 -17.29 -18.97 -73.22
CA ALA A 957 -18.74 -18.81 -73.11
C ALA A 957 -19.36 -18.29 -74.43
N TRP A 958 -18.66 -17.40 -75.13
CA TRP A 958 -19.12 -16.81 -76.39
C TRP A 958 -19.13 -17.81 -77.54
N GLU A 959 -18.25 -18.81 -77.55
CA GLU A 959 -18.38 -19.93 -78.50
C GLU A 959 -19.72 -20.66 -78.33
N SER A 960 -20.18 -20.86 -77.09
CA SER A 960 -21.51 -21.43 -76.82
C SER A 960 -22.63 -20.50 -77.28
N VAL A 961 -22.49 -19.18 -77.08
CA VAL A 961 -23.47 -18.18 -77.58
C VAL A 961 -23.54 -18.22 -79.10
N LYS A 962 -22.40 -18.18 -79.81
CA LYS A 962 -22.33 -18.30 -81.27
C LYS A 962 -22.98 -19.58 -81.75
N ARG A 963 -22.70 -20.71 -81.09
CA ARG A 963 -23.29 -22.00 -81.43
C ARG A 963 -24.81 -21.98 -81.27
N HIS A 964 -25.31 -21.44 -80.16
CA HIS A 964 -26.73 -21.39 -79.86
C HIS A 964 -27.49 -20.48 -80.85
N PHE A 965 -26.97 -19.28 -81.11
CA PHE A 965 -27.58 -18.36 -82.08
C PHE A 965 -27.54 -18.92 -83.51
N ARG A 966 -26.45 -19.62 -83.87
CA ARG A 966 -26.36 -20.31 -85.16
C ARG A 966 -27.42 -21.40 -85.32
N GLU A 967 -27.78 -22.11 -84.25
CA GLU A 967 -28.90 -23.08 -84.24
C GLU A 967 -30.26 -22.39 -84.40
N MET A 968 -30.36 -21.12 -84.04
CA MET A 968 -31.52 -20.25 -84.26
C MET A 968 -31.47 -19.50 -85.60
N GLY A 969 -30.47 -19.76 -86.45
CA GLY A 969 -30.31 -19.12 -87.76
C GLY A 969 -29.79 -17.68 -87.72
N VAL A 970 -29.24 -17.21 -86.59
CA VAL A 970 -28.68 -15.86 -86.44
C VAL A 970 -27.15 -15.95 -86.33
N ASP A 971 -26.43 -15.21 -87.16
CA ASP A 971 -24.98 -15.07 -87.04
C ASP A 971 -24.63 -13.81 -86.26
N THR A 972 -24.26 -13.99 -84.99
CA THR A 972 -23.91 -12.89 -84.08
C THR A 972 -22.64 -12.15 -84.46
N GLN A 973 -21.90 -12.59 -85.49
CA GLN A 973 -20.71 -11.91 -85.99
C GLN A 973 -20.97 -11.06 -87.24
N SER A 974 -22.16 -11.11 -87.82
CA SER A 974 -22.50 -10.35 -89.03
C SER A 974 -23.89 -9.69 -89.00
N SER A 975 -24.68 -9.92 -87.97
CA SER A 975 -26.06 -9.42 -87.86
C SER A 975 -26.28 -8.74 -86.53
N ASP A 976 -26.88 -7.55 -86.55
CA ASP A 976 -27.21 -6.78 -85.35
C ASP A 976 -28.23 -7.52 -84.48
N PHE A 977 -27.99 -7.54 -83.17
CA PHE A 977 -28.90 -8.14 -82.18
C PHE A 977 -28.89 -7.36 -80.87
N THR A 978 -30.02 -7.36 -80.16
CA THR A 978 -30.14 -6.66 -78.89
C THR A 978 -29.71 -7.54 -77.72
N VAL A 979 -29.08 -6.92 -76.72
CA VAL A 979 -28.66 -7.59 -75.48
C VAL A 979 -29.18 -6.83 -74.27
N ALA A 980 -29.77 -7.56 -73.33
CA ALA A 980 -30.04 -7.10 -71.98
C ALA A 980 -29.27 -8.01 -71.02
N GLY A 981 -28.28 -7.45 -70.32
CA GLY A 981 -27.31 -8.22 -69.55
C GLY A 981 -27.42 -8.05 -68.04
N ILE A 982 -27.06 -9.11 -67.30
CA ILE A 982 -26.91 -9.07 -65.85
C ILE A 982 -25.44 -9.34 -65.53
N GLY A 983 -24.73 -8.34 -65.03
CA GLY A 983 -23.31 -8.46 -64.76
C GLY A 983 -22.59 -7.11 -64.68
N ASP A 984 -21.44 -7.14 -64.02
CA ASP A 984 -20.53 -6.01 -63.93
C ASP A 984 -19.87 -5.72 -65.29
N MET A 985 -19.93 -4.48 -65.74
CA MET A 985 -19.25 -4.00 -66.96
C MET A 985 -17.73 -4.21 -66.92
N SER A 986 -17.14 -4.21 -65.71
CA SER A 986 -15.73 -4.51 -65.46
C SER A 986 -15.46 -6.00 -65.17
N GLY A 987 -16.49 -6.84 -65.32
CA GLY A 987 -16.47 -8.28 -65.05
C GLY A 987 -15.85 -9.12 -66.18
N ASP A 988 -15.27 -10.26 -65.81
CA ASP A 988 -14.58 -11.16 -66.75
C ASP A 988 -15.51 -11.75 -67.82
N VAL A 989 -16.75 -12.13 -67.48
CA VAL A 989 -17.65 -12.81 -68.42
C VAL A 989 -18.51 -11.83 -69.20
N PHE A 990 -19.24 -10.95 -68.49
CA PHE A 990 -20.17 -10.02 -69.13
C PHE A 990 -19.45 -8.92 -69.90
N GLY A 991 -18.60 -8.13 -69.23
CA GLY A 991 -17.86 -7.02 -69.83
C GLY A 991 -17.03 -7.44 -71.05
N ASN A 992 -16.14 -8.42 -70.89
CA ASN A 992 -15.36 -8.94 -72.01
C ASN A 992 -16.24 -9.58 -73.09
N GLY A 993 -17.36 -10.24 -72.71
CA GLY A 993 -18.30 -10.85 -73.63
C GLY A 993 -18.94 -9.85 -74.58
N MET A 994 -19.29 -8.66 -74.09
CA MET A 994 -19.84 -7.58 -74.92
C MET A 994 -18.83 -7.02 -75.94
N LEU A 995 -17.54 -7.34 -75.81
CA LEU A 995 -16.50 -6.95 -76.78
C LEU A 995 -16.27 -7.99 -77.88
N LEU A 996 -16.92 -9.16 -77.81
CA LEU A 996 -16.70 -10.27 -78.74
C LEU A 996 -17.59 -10.23 -79.98
N SER A 997 -18.37 -9.16 -80.16
CA SER A 997 -19.05 -8.82 -81.41
C SER A 997 -19.28 -7.32 -81.52
N ARG A 998 -19.12 -6.77 -82.74
CA ARG A 998 -19.44 -5.37 -83.10
C ARG A 998 -20.89 -5.18 -83.60
N HIS A 999 -21.73 -6.17 -83.33
CA HIS A 999 -23.13 -6.17 -83.74
C HIS A 999 -24.07 -6.18 -82.53
N ILE A 1000 -23.53 -5.91 -81.34
CA ILE A 1000 -24.27 -5.95 -80.07
C ILE A 1000 -24.92 -4.60 -79.83
N LYS A 1001 -26.24 -4.58 -79.82
CA LYS A 1001 -27.05 -3.45 -79.35
C LYS A 1001 -27.37 -3.62 -77.88
N LEU A 1002 -26.48 -3.15 -76.99
CA LEU A 1002 -26.65 -3.30 -75.54
C LEU A 1002 -27.69 -2.32 -74.99
N ILE A 1003 -28.96 -2.78 -74.94
CA ILE A 1003 -30.08 -1.93 -74.57
C ILE A 1003 -30.25 -1.76 -73.05
N ALA A 1004 -29.74 -2.73 -72.28
CA ALA A 1004 -29.79 -2.71 -70.83
C ALA A 1004 -28.65 -3.53 -70.22
N ALA A 1005 -28.12 -3.07 -69.10
CA ALA A 1005 -27.20 -3.85 -68.29
C ALA A 1005 -27.27 -3.43 -66.82
N PHE A 1006 -27.23 -4.39 -65.90
CA PHE A 1006 -27.26 -4.06 -64.48
C PHE A 1006 -26.45 -5.03 -63.62
N ASP A 1007 -25.90 -4.50 -62.54
CA ASP A 1007 -25.30 -5.26 -61.44
C ASP A 1007 -25.80 -4.70 -60.08
N HIS A 1008 -25.20 -5.16 -58.99
CA HIS A 1008 -25.52 -4.71 -57.64
C HIS A 1008 -25.13 -3.24 -57.33
N ARG A 1009 -24.44 -2.54 -58.24
CA ARG A 1009 -23.96 -1.15 -58.07
C ARG A 1009 -24.54 -0.20 -59.11
N HIS A 1010 -24.76 -0.65 -60.33
CA HIS A 1010 -25.05 0.19 -61.49
C HIS A 1010 -26.18 -0.38 -62.35
N ILE A 1011 -26.99 0.52 -62.92
CA ILE A 1011 -28.00 0.20 -63.93
C ILE A 1011 -27.73 1.10 -65.14
N PHE A 1012 -27.56 0.51 -66.31
CA PHE A 1012 -27.35 1.16 -67.59
C PHE A 1012 -28.53 0.82 -68.52
N LEU A 1013 -29.10 1.83 -69.16
CA LEU A 1013 -30.18 1.70 -70.13
C LEU A 1013 -29.87 2.61 -71.31
N ASP A 1014 -29.82 2.03 -72.50
CA ASP A 1014 -29.69 2.78 -73.75
C ASP A 1014 -30.76 2.25 -74.71
N PRO A 1015 -31.84 2.99 -74.98
CA PRO A 1015 -32.89 2.52 -75.86
C PRO A 1015 -32.47 2.47 -77.34
N GLU A 1016 -31.38 3.16 -77.73
CA GLU A 1016 -30.93 3.26 -79.12
C GLU A 1016 -29.39 3.15 -79.24
N PRO A 1017 -28.80 2.01 -78.83
CA PRO A 1017 -27.36 1.84 -78.80
C PRO A 1017 -26.80 1.64 -80.21
N ASP A 1018 -25.67 2.28 -80.49
CA ASP A 1018 -24.89 2.08 -81.72
C ASP A 1018 -24.03 0.80 -81.58
N PRO A 1019 -24.21 -0.22 -82.44
CA PRO A 1019 -23.59 -1.54 -82.31
C PRO A 1019 -22.06 -1.62 -82.45
#